data_AF-A0ABC9H8N9-F1
#
_entry.id   AF-A0ABC9H8N9-F1
#
_cell.length_a   1.000
_cell.length_b   1.000
_cell.length_c   1.000
_cell.angle_alpha   90.00
_cell.angle_beta   90.00
_cell.angle_gamma   90.00
#
_symmetry.space_group_name_H-M   'P 1'
#
loop_
_entity.id
_entity.type
_entity.pdbx_description
1 polymer ?
#
loop_
_entity_poly.entity_id
_entity_poly.type
_entity_poly.pdbx_seq_one_letter_code
_entity_poly.pdbx_strand_id
1 'polypeptide(L)'
;MASPEQRPQQPPPFAAQNPAAQGPPGAAGALPGAFANLQISRGAAPPPGAAPRGLTPQQAPPPFAAARPGGPPPPAAARPTFPGSPPAPAFVRAPTASAAPPFSGPPGAVSQPPPPFGGPPGAAPQQPPPFGGPPGVASRVPPPFGGPPSAASQASPPFGGPAAAVSQAAPPFGGPPAAASQAAPPSGRSSVAASQAAPFGGPPGAGSQPLPFGGPPTVASQPAPPMFGGPRPAFPGQPRSMMAASSQAMPPSFGAPQQPPPPFGGPTQFGGPQPGGHPPFATQSAPVAQQLPFMGPPRANAPAFGPPLWQNQGAGSGAMQPPMGMPGIPGMQPNTLGPPGTPTMPYSPHAGTQVSTPSKIDPTQIPRPMPEASVIIYETRQGGQATVPPAASSEFIVKDTGNCSPRLMRCTVNQIPCTGDLLTTSAMPLALMVQPFALPHPSEEPIQLVDFGEMGPIRCSRCKAYINPFMKFIDQGRHFICNLCGFRNDTPRDYMCNLGPDGRRRDADDRPELCRGTVEFVATKEFLVRDPMPAVYFFLIDVSMNAIQTGATAAACSAIAQAISDLPEGPRTMVGIATFDSAIHFYSLKRAQQQPLMLIVPDVQDVYTPLQTDLILPVSECQENLEQLLESIPSMFENNRVADSAFGAAMKAGFLAIKSTGGKLLVFQSVLPSLGVGSLSAREAEGRANVTTGDKEALKLLQPVDNTLKTMALEFAEYQVSVDVFLTTQSYVDIASISVVPQTTGGRVYYYYPFSALSDPAKLFNDLRWNISRPQGFEAVMRVRCSQGLQVQDYFGNFCKRVPTDIDLPAIDSDKTVMVTFKHDDKLQENEECGFQCALLYTTVYGQRRIRVINLSLPCTSLLSNLFRYADLETQFACFLKQAANGIPTSPLPRIRDEATNTCINILQSYRKHCASVTSSGQLILPEALKLLPLYTLALVKSLGLRTDGRLDERSYWMSLVSSISVVLAVPLVFPRLIPIHDLTSRADDDSLIPSPLMLNSENVQEDGVYLLENGEDGLIYVGNMVNPATLEQIFGVSSLAALPVQLVLEQFDNELSRKVNEVVNEIRRQRCSYLRLRLCRRGEPSGDFFRSFLIEDKAPGVFSYVEFLVHVHRQIQSKMT
;
A
#
# COMPACT_ATOMS: atom_id res chain seq x y z
N MET A 1 2.77 -13.25 -84.72
CA MET A 1 2.15 -11.91 -84.94
C MET A 1 1.65 -11.39 -83.59
N ALA A 2 1.26 -10.11 -83.47
CA ALA A 2 0.99 -9.38 -82.21
C ALA A 2 0.04 -10.13 -81.22
N SER A 3 0.15 -10.09 -79.88
CA SER A 3 0.59 -9.05 -78.88
C SER A 3 -0.48 -7.98 -78.56
N PRO A 4 -0.46 -7.33 -77.36
CA PRO A 4 -0.31 -7.80 -75.96
C PRO A 4 -1.59 -7.45 -75.14
N GLU A 5 -1.76 -7.44 -73.79
CA GLU A 5 -1.02 -6.90 -72.61
C GLU A 5 -1.51 -7.59 -71.29
N GLN A 6 -0.63 -7.93 -70.32
CA GLN A 6 -0.24 -7.21 -69.07
C GLN A 6 -1.36 -6.98 -68.02
N ARG A 7 -1.16 -7.01 -66.68
CA ARG A 7 0.07 -6.99 -65.82
C ARG A 7 -0.17 -7.82 -64.49
N PRO A 8 0.68 -7.84 -63.42
CA PRO A 8 1.24 -9.13 -62.94
C PRO A 8 1.16 -9.41 -61.41
N GLN A 9 1.78 -10.52 -60.99
CA GLN A 9 2.12 -10.86 -59.59
C GLN A 9 3.63 -10.64 -59.31
N GLN A 10 4.04 -10.56 -58.03
CA GLN A 10 5.44 -10.67 -57.56
C GLN A 10 5.73 -12.08 -57.01
N PRO A 11 6.99 -12.56 -56.98
CA PRO A 11 7.70 -12.64 -55.68
C PRO A 11 9.25 -12.31 -55.83
N PRO A 12 10.28 -12.91 -55.17
CA PRO A 12 11.45 -12.17 -54.62
C PRO A 12 12.81 -12.78 -55.13
N PRO A 13 13.94 -12.89 -54.36
CA PRO A 13 14.61 -12.06 -53.33
C PRO A 13 16.08 -11.67 -53.73
N PHE A 14 16.85 -10.97 -52.86
CA PHE A 14 18.26 -11.21 -52.43
C PHE A 14 18.99 -9.94 -51.87
N ALA A 15 20.20 -10.12 -51.32
CA ALA A 15 20.93 -9.19 -50.45
C ALA A 15 22.10 -8.41 -51.14
N ALA A 16 22.78 -7.54 -50.39
CA ALA A 16 23.98 -6.79 -50.80
C ALA A 16 25.05 -6.74 -49.68
N GLN A 17 26.31 -6.42 -50.03
CA GLN A 17 27.49 -6.42 -49.15
C GLN A 17 28.37 -5.15 -49.34
N ASN A 18 29.33 -4.96 -48.42
CA ASN A 18 30.61 -4.22 -48.57
C ASN A 18 30.58 -2.67 -48.63
N PRO A 19 31.72 -1.98 -48.41
CA PRO A 19 33.01 -2.41 -47.82
C PRO A 19 33.47 -1.55 -46.61
N ALA A 20 34.68 -1.80 -46.10
CA ALA A 20 35.27 -1.11 -44.94
C ALA A 20 36.03 0.20 -45.27
N ALA A 21 36.21 1.05 -44.26
CA ALA A 21 37.15 2.18 -44.23
C ALA A 21 37.74 2.34 -42.80
N GLN A 22 38.97 2.85 -42.67
CA GLN A 22 39.68 3.02 -41.39
C GLN A 22 39.77 4.49 -40.98
N GLY A 23 39.58 4.77 -39.68
CA GLY A 23 39.73 6.11 -39.08
C GLY A 23 39.84 6.02 -37.54
N PRO A 24 40.50 6.99 -36.87
CA PRO A 24 40.83 6.92 -35.44
C PRO A 24 39.65 7.28 -34.51
N PRO A 25 39.70 6.86 -33.22
CA PRO A 25 38.58 7.03 -32.29
C PRO A 25 38.46 8.45 -31.71
N GLY A 26 37.21 8.90 -31.53
CA GLY A 26 36.83 10.09 -30.76
C GLY A 26 35.54 9.81 -29.99
N ALA A 27 35.38 10.40 -28.81
CA ALA A 27 34.30 10.04 -27.89
C ALA A 27 32.94 10.67 -28.26
N ALA A 28 31.92 9.83 -28.44
CA ALA A 28 30.50 10.21 -28.43
C ALA A 28 29.68 9.03 -27.88
N GLY A 29 28.99 9.24 -26.76
CA GLY A 29 28.30 8.19 -26.00
C GLY A 29 26.91 7.85 -26.52
N ALA A 30 26.80 7.21 -27.70
CA ALA A 30 25.55 6.61 -28.15
C ALA A 30 25.37 5.22 -27.51
N LEU A 31 24.27 5.00 -26.79
CA LEU A 31 23.93 3.69 -26.22
C LEU A 31 23.54 2.70 -27.35
N PRO A 32 23.93 1.41 -27.25
CA PRO A 32 23.64 0.41 -28.27
C PRO A 32 22.15 0.02 -28.32
N GLY A 33 21.75 -0.66 -29.41
CA GLY A 33 20.35 -0.92 -29.80
C GLY A 33 19.53 -1.88 -28.93
N ALA A 34 19.82 -2.02 -27.63
CA ALA A 34 19.11 -2.90 -26.69
C ALA A 34 17.61 -2.56 -26.50
N PHE A 35 17.17 -1.40 -26.98
CA PHE A 35 15.79 -0.92 -26.83
C PHE A 35 14.77 -1.60 -27.76
N ALA A 36 15.21 -2.34 -28.79
CA ALA A 36 14.31 -2.99 -29.76
C ALA A 36 13.33 -4.00 -29.13
N ASN A 37 13.75 -4.68 -28.04
CA ASN A 37 12.92 -5.66 -27.33
C ASN A 37 12.03 -5.06 -26.22
N LEU A 38 11.99 -3.73 -26.04
CA LEU A 38 11.35 -3.10 -24.87
C LEU A 38 9.89 -2.64 -25.07
N GLN A 39 9.32 -2.76 -26.27
CA GLN A 39 7.89 -2.48 -26.46
C GLN A 39 7.02 -3.61 -25.93
N ILE A 40 6.52 -3.46 -24.69
CA ILE A 40 5.38 -4.24 -24.17
C ILE A 40 4.14 -3.92 -25.02
N SER A 41 4.02 -4.64 -26.13
CA SER A 41 3.05 -4.38 -27.18
C SER A 41 1.70 -5.00 -26.80
N ARG A 42 0.81 -4.19 -26.23
CA ARG A 42 -0.63 -4.45 -26.20
C ARG A 42 -1.32 -3.43 -27.11
N GLY A 43 -2.29 -3.89 -27.90
CA GLY A 43 -3.05 -3.03 -28.79
C GLY A 43 -3.75 -1.90 -28.02
N ALA A 44 -3.87 -0.73 -28.63
CA ALA A 44 -4.48 0.44 -28.01
C ALA A 44 -5.89 0.12 -27.50
N ALA A 45 -6.21 0.58 -26.28
CA ALA A 45 -7.57 0.52 -25.77
C ALA A 45 -8.51 1.27 -26.73
N PRO A 46 -9.68 0.71 -27.09
CA PRO A 46 -10.62 1.41 -27.95
C PRO A 46 -11.10 2.70 -27.25
N PRO A 47 -11.18 3.84 -27.95
CA PRO A 47 -11.59 5.10 -27.32
C PRO A 47 -13.02 4.99 -26.77
N PRO A 48 -13.28 5.48 -25.54
CA PRO A 48 -14.59 5.33 -24.90
C PRO A 48 -15.65 6.17 -25.62
N GLY A 49 -16.43 5.51 -26.49
CA GLY A 49 -17.50 6.13 -27.28
C GLY A 49 -17.76 5.50 -28.66
N ALA A 50 -16.94 4.54 -29.12
CA ALA A 50 -17.16 3.87 -30.39
C ALA A 50 -18.39 2.93 -30.38
N ALA A 51 -19.37 3.19 -31.25
CA ALA A 51 -20.55 2.34 -31.40
C ALA A 51 -20.21 0.99 -32.08
N PRO A 52 -20.83 -0.14 -31.65
CA PRO A 52 -20.46 -1.46 -32.13
C PRO A 52 -20.86 -1.69 -33.60
N ARG A 53 -19.89 -2.06 -34.44
CA ARG A 53 -20.16 -2.66 -35.76
C ARG A 53 -20.40 -4.16 -35.57
N GLY A 54 -21.59 -4.64 -35.92
CA GLY A 54 -21.96 -6.05 -35.80
C GLY A 54 -21.13 -6.94 -36.72
N LEU A 55 -20.74 -8.13 -36.21
CA LEU A 55 -20.07 -9.18 -36.96
C LEU A 55 -21.04 -10.34 -37.20
N THR A 56 -21.24 -10.70 -38.47
CA THR A 56 -22.04 -11.87 -38.87
C THR A 56 -21.19 -13.15 -38.75
N PRO A 57 -21.62 -14.17 -37.99
CA PRO A 57 -20.87 -15.41 -37.86
C PRO A 57 -20.94 -16.25 -39.14
N GLN A 58 -19.79 -16.72 -39.63
CA GLN A 58 -19.69 -17.64 -40.76
C GLN A 58 -18.84 -18.85 -40.36
N GLN A 59 -19.49 -19.96 -40.01
CA GLN A 59 -18.85 -21.26 -39.82
C GLN A 59 -19.70 -22.36 -40.47
N ALA A 60 -19.04 -23.32 -41.10
CA ALA A 60 -19.66 -24.52 -41.68
C ALA A 60 -19.45 -25.72 -40.72
N PRO A 61 -20.44 -26.61 -40.56
CA PRO A 61 -20.34 -27.76 -39.66
C PRO A 61 -19.71 -29.00 -40.35
N PRO A 62 -19.10 -29.92 -39.59
CA PRO A 62 -18.74 -31.25 -40.07
C PRO A 62 -19.98 -32.17 -40.22
N PRO A 63 -19.91 -33.23 -41.04
CA PRO A 63 -21.09 -34.04 -41.40
C PRO A 63 -21.22 -35.36 -40.63
N PHE A 64 -22.45 -35.87 -40.44
CA PHE A 64 -22.72 -37.33 -40.47
C PHE A 64 -24.20 -37.69 -40.68
N ALA A 65 -24.41 -38.77 -41.44
CA ALA A 65 -25.58 -39.69 -41.54
C ALA A 65 -27.04 -39.15 -41.61
N ALA A 66 -27.78 -39.64 -42.60
CA ALA A 66 -29.14 -39.19 -42.96
C ALA A 66 -30.28 -40.12 -42.51
N ALA A 67 -31.50 -39.57 -42.43
CA ALA A 67 -32.76 -40.30 -42.62
C ALA A 67 -33.86 -39.40 -43.25
N ARG A 68 -34.80 -40.02 -43.97
CA ARG A 68 -36.01 -39.46 -44.64
C ARG A 68 -37.11 -40.56 -44.56
N PRO A 69 -38.42 -40.36 -44.90
CA PRO A 69 -38.96 -39.44 -45.93
C PRO A 69 -40.32 -38.73 -45.62
N GLY A 70 -40.80 -37.88 -46.55
CA GLY A 70 -42.18 -37.34 -46.58
C GLY A 70 -42.38 -36.08 -47.45
N GLY A 71 -43.51 -35.96 -48.17
CA GLY A 71 -43.94 -34.82 -49.03
C GLY A 71 -45.29 -35.15 -49.70
N PRO A 72 -45.79 -34.44 -50.76
CA PRO A 72 -45.29 -33.25 -51.46
C PRO A 72 -46.42 -32.14 -51.64
N PRO A 73 -46.66 -31.36 -52.74
CA PRO A 73 -46.87 -29.90 -52.63
C PRO A 73 -48.17 -29.26 -53.28
N PRO A 74 -48.18 -28.24 -54.19
CA PRO A 74 -48.89 -26.95 -53.96
C PRO A 74 -49.94 -26.54 -55.02
N PRO A 75 -50.60 -25.36 -54.91
CA PRO A 75 -50.33 -24.21 -55.84
C PRO A 75 -50.60 -22.82 -55.18
N ALA A 76 -50.90 -21.72 -55.91
CA ALA A 76 -50.06 -20.85 -56.76
C ALA A 76 -50.85 -19.57 -57.20
N ALA A 77 -50.17 -18.56 -57.78
CA ALA A 77 -50.70 -17.34 -58.44
C ALA A 77 -51.38 -16.22 -57.57
N ALA A 78 -51.75 -15.06 -58.14
CA ALA A 78 -50.90 -13.90 -58.53
C ALA A 78 -51.71 -12.73 -59.19
N ARG A 79 -51.17 -11.48 -59.14
CA ARG A 79 -51.46 -10.29 -60.02
C ARG A 79 -52.83 -9.53 -59.87
N PRO A 80 -53.02 -8.30 -60.42
CA PRO A 80 -52.09 -7.14 -60.52
C PRO A 80 -52.70 -5.68 -60.45
N THR A 81 -51.81 -4.68 -60.23
CA THR A 81 -51.66 -3.26 -60.74
C THR A 81 -52.74 -2.55 -61.61
N PHE A 82 -52.86 -1.20 -61.71
CA PHE A 82 -51.89 -0.11 -62.06
C PHE A 82 -52.40 1.29 -61.59
N PRO A 83 -51.62 2.41 -61.63
CA PRO A 83 -50.24 2.67 -62.16
C PRO A 83 -49.24 3.24 -61.12
N GLY A 84 -48.00 3.70 -61.41
CA GLY A 84 -47.18 3.79 -62.65
C GLY A 84 -46.85 5.24 -63.10
N SER A 85 -45.68 5.61 -63.69
CA SER A 85 -44.47 4.81 -64.02
C SER A 85 -43.09 5.55 -64.18
N PRO A 86 -42.95 6.75 -64.81
CA PRO A 86 -41.63 7.34 -65.22
C PRO A 86 -41.16 8.54 -64.34
N PRO A 87 -39.97 9.21 -64.56
CA PRO A 87 -38.90 9.04 -65.57
C PRO A 87 -37.48 8.78 -64.94
N ALA A 88 -36.37 9.02 -65.67
CA ALA A 88 -34.99 8.58 -65.29
C ALA A 88 -33.82 9.39 -66.01
N PRO A 89 -32.60 8.84 -66.33
CA PRO A 89 -31.39 8.71 -65.45
C PRO A 89 -30.00 9.07 -66.10
N ALA A 90 -28.86 8.94 -65.38
CA ALA A 90 -27.49 8.76 -65.95
C ALA A 90 -26.40 8.23 -64.96
N PHE A 91 -25.21 7.85 -65.46
CA PHE A 91 -24.00 7.29 -64.78
C PHE A 91 -22.80 8.28 -64.78
N VAL A 92 -21.69 7.96 -64.05
CA VAL A 92 -20.23 7.95 -64.50
C VAL A 92 -19.24 8.02 -63.30
N ARG A 93 -17.91 7.88 -63.54
CA ARG A 93 -16.84 7.46 -62.61
C ARG A 93 -15.52 8.26 -62.76
N ALA A 94 -15.07 8.93 -61.68
CA ALA A 94 -13.69 9.44 -61.43
C ALA A 94 -13.12 10.44 -62.48
N PRO A 95 -11.80 10.83 -62.50
CA PRO A 95 -10.79 11.02 -61.43
C PRO A 95 -10.01 12.38 -61.55
N THR A 96 -9.02 12.63 -60.66
CA THR A 96 -7.75 13.43 -60.89
C THR A 96 -7.83 14.93 -61.29
N ALA A 97 -6.76 15.75 -61.30
CA ALA A 97 -5.54 15.95 -60.50
C ALA A 97 -4.70 17.10 -61.16
N SER A 98 -3.55 17.48 -60.58
CA SER A 98 -2.51 18.39 -61.15
C SER A 98 -2.94 19.88 -61.30
N ALA A 99 -2.05 20.88 -61.42
CA ALA A 99 -0.57 20.93 -61.35
C ALA A 99 -0.15 22.31 -60.76
N ALA A 100 0.80 22.39 -59.83
CA ALA A 100 2.22 22.75 -60.07
C ALA A 100 2.54 24.28 -59.96
N PRO A 101 3.82 24.71 -59.79
CA PRO A 101 4.19 26.00 -59.16
C PRO A 101 4.65 27.08 -60.17
N PRO A 102 5.20 28.25 -59.75
CA PRO A 102 6.67 28.34 -59.54
C PRO A 102 7.22 29.35 -58.49
N PHE A 103 8.47 29.11 -58.05
CA PHE A 103 9.57 30.04 -57.73
C PHE A 103 9.36 31.38 -56.95
N SER A 104 9.76 31.36 -55.66
CA SER A 104 10.81 32.20 -54.99
C SER A 104 11.07 33.70 -55.31
N GLY A 105 11.27 34.53 -54.27
CA GLY A 105 12.22 35.67 -54.29
C GLY A 105 11.88 36.91 -53.41
N PRO A 106 12.78 37.39 -52.51
CA PRO A 106 12.58 38.58 -51.64
C PRO A 106 13.43 39.82 -52.02
N PRO A 107 13.15 41.04 -51.45
CA PRO A 107 14.04 41.67 -50.43
C PRO A 107 13.27 42.54 -49.39
N GLY A 108 13.86 43.22 -48.38
CA GLY A 108 15.22 43.14 -47.78
C GLY A 108 15.76 44.45 -47.14
N ALA A 109 15.97 44.46 -45.80
CA ALA A 109 16.74 45.46 -44.98
C ALA A 109 16.15 46.91 -44.87
N VAL A 110 16.63 47.87 -44.04
CA VAL A 110 17.80 48.04 -43.12
C VAL A 110 17.42 48.98 -41.93
N SER A 111 17.97 48.85 -40.70
CA SER A 111 18.49 49.97 -39.82
C SER A 111 18.78 49.58 -38.34
N GLN A 112 19.64 50.36 -37.66
CA GLN A 112 20.17 50.28 -36.27
C GLN A 112 20.52 51.74 -35.80
N PRO A 113 21.01 52.08 -34.56
CA PRO A 113 21.04 51.36 -33.27
C PRO A 113 20.45 52.16 -32.02
N PRO A 114 21.16 52.67 -30.96
CA PRO A 114 20.75 52.55 -29.52
C PRO A 114 20.73 53.91 -28.72
N PRO A 115 20.78 54.02 -27.36
CA PRO A 115 20.70 53.08 -26.21
C PRO A 115 19.44 53.36 -25.32
N PRO A 116 19.36 53.69 -23.98
CA PRO A 116 20.31 53.96 -22.86
C PRO A 116 20.16 53.01 -21.62
N PHE A 117 20.60 53.42 -20.40
CA PHE A 117 20.52 52.65 -19.13
C PHE A 117 20.52 53.57 -17.86
N GLY A 118 19.70 53.29 -16.83
CA GLY A 118 19.91 53.57 -15.38
C GLY A 118 19.88 55.02 -14.78
N GLY A 119 19.36 55.18 -13.54
CA GLY A 119 19.58 56.37 -12.67
C GLY A 119 18.49 56.74 -11.62
N PRO A 120 18.79 56.77 -10.29
CA PRO A 120 17.91 57.26 -9.18
C PRO A 120 18.55 58.48 -8.42
N PRO A 121 18.23 58.90 -7.16
CA PRO A 121 17.12 58.58 -6.20
C PRO A 121 16.47 59.81 -5.45
N GLY A 122 15.48 59.56 -4.56
CA GLY A 122 15.46 60.20 -3.21
C GLY A 122 14.32 61.16 -2.74
N ALA A 123 14.04 61.09 -1.41
CA ALA A 123 13.41 62.08 -0.51
C ALA A 123 11.87 62.37 -0.55
N ALA A 124 11.37 62.96 0.56
CA ALA A 124 9.96 63.26 0.88
C ALA A 124 9.75 64.74 1.30
N PRO A 125 8.49 65.22 1.49
CA PRO A 125 8.18 65.92 2.76
C PRO A 125 6.72 65.85 3.30
N GLN A 126 6.59 66.03 4.64
CA GLN A 126 5.51 66.74 5.43
C GLN A 126 4.01 66.36 5.25
N GLN A 127 3.22 65.92 6.25
CA GLN A 127 2.79 66.50 7.57
C GLN A 127 1.63 67.57 7.49
N PRO A 128 0.74 67.75 8.53
CA PRO A 128 0.25 66.83 9.59
C PRO A 128 -1.34 66.76 9.71
N PRO A 129 -2.05 67.01 10.84
CA PRO A 129 -2.86 66.04 11.66
C PRO A 129 -4.40 66.38 11.68
N PRO A 130 -5.30 66.06 12.68
CA PRO A 130 -5.22 65.25 13.93
C PRO A 130 -6.43 64.32 14.34
N PHE A 131 -6.15 63.40 15.28
CA PHE A 131 -6.94 62.78 16.39
C PHE A 131 -8.50 62.85 16.55
N GLY A 132 -9.12 61.74 17.06
CA GLY A 132 -10.30 61.83 17.94
C GLY A 132 -11.18 60.58 18.27
N GLY A 133 -10.85 59.79 19.32
CA GLY A 133 -11.84 59.13 20.23
C GLY A 133 -12.56 57.79 19.88
N PRO A 134 -12.70 56.83 20.83
CA PRO A 134 -13.61 55.66 20.80
C PRO A 134 -14.79 55.79 21.82
N PRO A 135 -15.65 54.78 22.12
CA PRO A 135 -15.89 53.44 21.53
C PRO A 135 -17.38 53.15 21.14
N GLY A 136 -17.70 52.00 20.51
CA GLY A 136 -19.10 51.53 20.44
C GLY A 136 -19.47 50.36 19.50
N VAL A 137 -19.60 49.15 20.07
CA VAL A 137 -20.47 47.97 19.73
C VAL A 137 -20.72 47.53 18.26
N ALA A 138 -20.59 46.21 18.06
CA ALA A 138 -20.93 45.33 16.93
C ALA A 138 -22.32 45.58 16.26
N SER A 139 -22.61 45.11 15.03
CA SER A 139 -22.49 43.69 14.60
C SER A 139 -22.44 43.43 13.09
N ARG A 140 -21.61 42.46 12.68
CA ARG A 140 -21.74 41.63 11.45
C ARG A 140 -21.33 40.18 11.75
N VAL A 141 -21.88 39.24 10.99
CA VAL A 141 -21.83 37.79 11.26
C VAL A 141 -20.56 37.12 10.71
N PRO A 142 -19.83 36.31 11.50
CA PRO A 142 -18.75 35.45 11.02
C PRO A 142 -19.21 33.98 10.78
N PRO A 143 -18.47 33.19 9.98
CA PRO A 143 -18.70 31.76 9.79
C PRO A 143 -17.96 30.90 10.84
N PRO A 144 -18.39 29.64 11.06
CA PRO A 144 -17.48 28.64 11.61
C PRO A 144 -17.62 27.23 11.02
N PHE A 145 -16.50 26.50 10.96
CA PHE A 145 -16.46 25.09 11.36
C PHE A 145 -15.07 24.73 11.91
N GLY A 146 -15.01 24.37 13.20
CA GLY A 146 -13.79 23.91 13.87
C GLY A 146 -13.81 24.10 15.39
N GLY A 147 -13.49 23.05 16.15
CA GLY A 147 -13.19 23.11 17.60
C GLY A 147 -14.35 22.85 18.60
N PRO A 148 -14.18 21.92 19.56
CA PRO A 148 -14.97 21.82 20.81
C PRO A 148 -14.38 22.77 21.91
N PRO A 149 -15.05 23.13 23.04
CA PRO A 149 -15.68 22.17 23.99
C PRO A 149 -16.85 22.64 24.91
N SER A 150 -17.36 21.68 25.69
CA SER A 150 -17.91 21.71 27.08
C SER A 150 -18.69 22.90 27.70
N ALA A 151 -19.93 22.55 28.12
CA ALA A 151 -20.58 22.80 29.43
C ALA A 151 -21.25 24.15 29.80
N ALA A 152 -22.50 24.02 30.32
CA ALA A 152 -23.30 24.98 31.14
C ALA A 152 -23.80 26.29 30.47
N SER A 153 -24.98 26.86 30.80
CA SER A 153 -26.18 26.34 31.50
C SER A 153 -27.42 27.26 31.33
N GLN A 154 -28.64 26.69 31.43
CA GLN A 154 -29.94 27.32 31.74
C GLN A 154 -30.50 28.49 30.86
N ALA A 155 -31.68 28.27 30.25
CA ALA A 155 -32.98 28.95 30.59
C ALA A 155 -34.00 28.95 29.41
N SER A 156 -35.25 28.56 29.69
CA SER A 156 -36.44 28.65 28.79
C SER A 156 -37.20 29.98 29.04
N PRO A 157 -38.29 30.41 28.33
CA PRO A 157 -39.37 29.67 27.61
C PRO A 157 -39.56 30.25 26.16
N PRO A 158 -40.74 30.38 25.47
CA PRO A 158 -42.13 29.92 25.72
C PRO A 158 -42.97 29.38 24.51
N PHE A 159 -44.11 28.75 24.87
CA PHE A 159 -45.45 28.66 24.24
C PHE A 159 -45.71 28.78 22.71
N GLY A 160 -46.51 27.82 22.21
CA GLY A 160 -47.41 27.98 21.04
C GLY A 160 -47.89 26.66 20.42
N GLY A 161 -49.12 26.19 20.74
CA GLY A 161 -49.72 24.97 20.14
C GLY A 161 -51.22 25.12 19.87
N PRO A 162 -51.83 24.27 19.02
CA PRO A 162 -52.85 23.30 19.49
C PRO A 162 -52.93 21.98 18.64
N ALA A 163 -53.74 20.95 18.94
CA ALA A 163 -54.24 20.34 20.19
C ALA A 163 -55.01 19.01 19.91
N ALA A 164 -55.19 18.15 20.93
CA ALA A 164 -56.01 16.91 21.01
C ALA A 164 -55.56 15.69 20.15
N ALA A 165 -55.60 14.42 20.60
CA ALA A 165 -55.84 13.74 21.90
C ALA A 165 -55.23 12.29 21.82
N VAL A 166 -55.37 11.26 22.68
CA VAL A 166 -56.27 10.87 23.81
C VAL A 166 -55.50 9.94 24.82
N SER A 167 -56.22 9.25 25.74
CA SER A 167 -55.86 8.02 26.51
C SER A 167 -54.36 7.72 26.77
N GLN A 168 -53.75 8.00 27.94
CA GLN A 168 -54.00 7.52 29.32
C GLN A 168 -53.75 6.01 29.59
N ALA A 169 -52.68 5.68 30.35
CA ALA A 169 -52.77 5.06 31.70
C ALA A 169 -51.39 4.74 32.34
N ALA A 170 -51.25 5.07 33.63
CA ALA A 170 -50.23 4.68 34.63
C ALA A 170 -50.83 5.06 36.03
N PRO A 171 -50.21 4.88 37.24
CA PRO A 171 -48.87 4.36 37.60
C PRO A 171 -48.86 3.23 38.69
N PRO A 172 -48.30 3.35 39.94
CA PRO A 172 -46.98 2.82 40.36
C PRO A 172 -46.96 1.88 41.61
N PHE A 173 -45.74 1.71 42.20
CA PHE A 173 -45.35 1.21 43.55
C PHE A 173 -45.01 -0.29 43.76
N GLY A 174 -43.95 -0.52 44.56
CA GLY A 174 -44.04 -1.47 45.69
C GLY A 174 -43.00 -2.60 45.80
N GLY A 175 -42.41 -2.71 47.00
CA GLY A 175 -41.71 -3.86 47.60
C GLY A 175 -41.21 -3.46 49.00
N PRO A 176 -40.64 -4.35 49.86
CA PRO A 176 -40.53 -5.82 49.84
C PRO A 176 -41.29 -6.48 51.02
N PRO A 177 -41.18 -7.81 51.26
CA PRO A 177 -40.27 -8.37 52.31
C PRO A 177 -39.51 -9.64 51.85
N ALA A 178 -38.36 -10.11 52.38
CA ALA A 178 -37.81 -10.27 53.75
C ALA A 178 -38.41 -11.48 54.52
N ALA A 179 -37.65 -12.35 55.23
CA ALA A 179 -36.20 -12.65 55.36
C ALA A 179 -36.06 -14.13 55.86
N ALA A 180 -34.95 -14.76 56.29
CA ALA A 180 -33.54 -14.41 56.60
C ALA A 180 -32.63 -15.65 56.26
N SER A 181 -31.65 -16.24 57.00
CA SER A 181 -30.93 -16.00 58.29
C SER A 181 -29.73 -16.97 58.46
N GLN A 182 -28.62 -16.51 59.05
CA GLN A 182 -27.57 -17.27 59.82
C GLN A 182 -26.69 -18.33 59.07
N ALA A 183 -25.38 -18.51 59.33
CA ALA A 183 -24.38 -17.75 60.13
C ALA A 183 -22.92 -18.05 59.66
N ALA A 184 -21.94 -17.33 60.23
CA ALA A 184 -20.47 -17.34 59.96
C ALA A 184 -19.72 -17.14 61.33
N PRO A 185 -18.42 -16.74 61.50
CA PRO A 185 -17.30 -16.35 60.59
C PRO A 185 -16.12 -17.39 60.67
N PRO A 186 -14.79 -17.13 60.50
CA PRO A 186 -13.97 -15.97 60.03
C PRO A 186 -13.00 -16.40 58.87
N SER A 187 -11.85 -15.81 58.47
CA SER A 187 -11.05 -14.55 58.60
C SER A 187 -9.98 -14.55 57.46
N GLY A 188 -9.26 -13.47 57.08
CA GLY A 188 -9.31 -12.04 57.45
C GLY A 188 -7.94 -11.45 57.89
N ARG A 189 -7.54 -10.29 57.30
CA ARG A 189 -6.35 -9.42 57.62
C ARG A 189 -4.97 -9.90 57.07
N SER A 190 -4.00 -9.06 56.67
CA SER A 190 -3.86 -7.59 56.44
C SER A 190 -2.48 -7.24 55.82
N SER A 191 -2.10 -6.02 55.37
CA SER A 191 -2.76 -4.94 54.58
C SER A 191 -1.86 -3.67 54.46
N VAL A 192 -2.02 -2.85 53.40
CA VAL A 192 -1.50 -1.45 53.22
C VAL A 192 -0.02 -1.30 52.71
N ALA A 193 0.40 -0.06 52.40
CA ALA A 193 0.97 0.40 51.12
C ALA A 193 1.77 1.73 51.22
N ALA A 194 2.40 2.19 50.11
CA ALA A 194 2.99 3.54 49.87
C ALA A 194 4.26 3.89 50.71
N SER A 195 5.12 4.90 50.44
CA SER A 195 5.43 5.76 49.27
C SER A 195 6.74 6.58 49.47
N GLN A 196 7.48 6.83 48.36
CA GLN A 196 8.33 8.01 48.02
C GLN A 196 9.42 8.63 48.97
N ALA A 197 10.59 8.90 48.33
CA ALA A 197 11.48 10.08 48.47
C ALA A 197 12.63 10.17 49.52
N ALA A 198 13.61 11.04 49.21
CA ALA A 198 14.97 11.23 49.80
C ALA A 198 15.07 12.58 50.60
N PRO A 199 16.21 13.34 50.83
CA PRO A 199 17.61 13.27 50.34
C PRO A 199 18.78 13.69 51.33
N PHE A 200 20.06 13.68 50.85
CA PHE A 200 21.32 14.36 51.32
C PHE A 200 21.83 14.19 52.80
N GLY A 201 23.12 14.23 53.17
CA GLY A 201 24.44 14.23 52.47
C GLY A 201 25.63 14.72 53.37
N GLY A 202 26.88 14.21 53.23
CA GLY A 202 28.10 14.76 53.90
C GLY A 202 29.32 13.79 54.17
N PRO A 203 30.61 14.19 53.93
CA PRO A 203 31.88 13.43 54.18
C PRO A 203 32.59 13.84 55.53
N PRO A 204 33.89 13.54 55.88
CA PRO A 204 35.04 12.79 55.28
C PRO A 204 35.67 11.74 56.27
N GLY A 205 36.92 11.20 56.23
CA GLY A 205 38.02 11.07 55.23
C GLY A 205 39.47 10.87 55.82
N ALA A 206 40.41 10.36 55.00
CA ALA A 206 41.91 10.32 55.09
C ALA A 206 42.67 9.33 56.04
N GLY A 207 43.69 8.60 55.50
CA GLY A 207 44.63 7.66 56.15
C GLY A 207 45.79 7.17 55.22
N SER A 208 46.85 6.49 55.72
CA SER A 208 48.16 6.43 54.98
C SER A 208 49.27 5.40 55.40
N GLN A 209 50.06 4.88 54.42
CA GLN A 209 51.52 4.50 54.44
C GLN A 209 52.03 3.20 55.18
N PRO A 210 53.28 2.65 54.97
CA PRO A 210 54.35 2.88 53.93
C PRO A 210 55.18 1.66 53.33
N LEU A 211 55.72 1.82 52.08
CA LEU A 211 57.08 1.43 51.52
C LEU A 211 57.62 -0.05 51.44
N PRO A 212 58.77 -0.42 50.76
CA PRO A 212 59.66 0.26 49.75
C PRO A 212 60.22 -0.54 48.49
N PHE A 213 60.62 0.20 47.42
CA PHE A 213 61.76 0.07 46.43
C PHE A 213 62.11 -1.16 45.50
N GLY A 214 62.44 -0.87 44.20
CA GLY A 214 63.24 -1.71 43.25
C GLY A 214 63.11 -1.39 41.73
N GLY A 215 64.14 -1.63 40.87
CA GLY A 215 64.14 -1.50 39.38
C GLY A 215 65.57 -1.27 38.77
N PRO A 216 65.83 -1.10 37.43
CA PRO A 216 65.03 -1.28 36.19
C PRO A 216 65.68 -2.30 35.17
N PRO A 217 65.24 -2.38 33.88
CA PRO A 217 66.10 -1.88 32.77
C PRO A 217 65.36 -1.29 31.53
N THR A 218 66.11 -0.92 30.47
CA THR A 218 65.73 -0.22 29.20
C THR A 218 65.13 -1.17 28.11
N VAL A 219 64.56 -0.79 26.95
CA VAL A 219 64.77 0.31 25.94
C VAL A 219 63.40 0.79 25.34
N ALA A 220 63.36 1.86 24.53
CA ALA A 220 62.14 2.60 24.13
C ALA A 220 61.79 2.65 22.61
N SER A 221 60.65 3.30 22.31
CA SER A 221 60.11 3.81 21.02
C SER A 221 59.03 2.99 20.27
N GLN A 222 58.18 3.71 19.52
CA GLN A 222 56.99 3.23 18.78
C GLN A 222 57.26 3.14 17.26
N PRO A 223 56.57 2.25 16.51
CA PRO A 223 56.53 2.27 15.04
C PRO A 223 55.26 2.93 14.47
N ALA A 224 55.34 3.37 13.21
CA ALA A 224 54.28 4.01 12.42
C ALA A 224 53.84 3.13 11.22
N PRO A 225 52.72 3.40 10.53
CA PRO A 225 52.34 2.73 9.28
C PRO A 225 53.25 3.11 8.09
N PRO A 226 53.30 2.30 7.02
CA PRO A 226 54.27 2.44 5.93
C PRO A 226 53.94 3.52 4.89
N MET A 227 54.98 3.94 4.15
CA MET A 227 54.98 4.96 3.08
C MET A 227 55.93 4.52 1.95
N PHE A 228 55.73 5.02 0.71
CA PHE A 228 56.64 4.75 -0.41
C PHE A 228 56.66 5.91 -1.44
N GLY A 229 57.84 6.47 -1.72
CA GLY A 229 58.15 7.28 -2.93
C GLY A 229 57.59 8.72 -3.04
N GLY A 230 58.49 9.72 -3.10
CA GLY A 230 58.19 11.10 -3.55
C GLY A 230 58.59 11.34 -5.03
N PRO A 231 59.05 12.54 -5.47
CA PRO A 231 59.23 13.81 -4.72
C PRO A 231 58.83 15.13 -5.46
N ARG A 232 58.70 16.25 -4.73
CA ARG A 232 58.84 17.66 -5.23
C ARG A 232 59.37 18.61 -4.11
N PRO A 233 59.91 19.82 -4.41
CA PRO A 233 60.89 20.48 -3.50
C PRO A 233 60.57 21.89 -2.92
N ALA A 234 61.09 22.12 -1.70
CA ALA A 234 61.82 23.30 -1.19
C ALA A 234 61.20 24.72 -0.96
N PHE A 235 61.05 25.09 0.34
CA PHE A 235 61.49 26.35 1.01
C PHE A 235 60.91 27.75 0.62
N PRO A 236 61.12 28.83 1.44
CA PRO A 236 61.09 28.95 2.92
C PRO A 236 60.30 30.20 3.45
N GLY A 237 60.00 30.28 4.75
CA GLY A 237 59.55 31.55 5.39
C GLY A 237 59.05 31.49 6.85
N GLN A 238 59.78 32.11 7.79
CA GLN A 238 59.43 32.38 9.20
C GLN A 238 60.21 33.65 9.65
N PRO A 239 60.02 34.32 10.83
CA PRO A 239 59.81 33.70 12.17
C PRO A 239 59.01 34.48 13.26
N ARG A 240 58.65 33.77 14.36
CA ARG A 240 58.65 34.20 15.80
C ARG A 240 57.76 35.39 16.29
N SER A 241 57.35 35.54 17.57
CA SER A 241 57.58 34.75 18.81
C SER A 241 56.57 35.00 19.96
N MET A 242 56.31 33.94 20.75
CA MET A 242 56.13 33.87 22.23
C MET A 242 54.91 34.43 23.01
N MET A 243 54.41 33.55 23.89
CA MET A 243 53.96 33.72 25.29
C MET A 243 52.62 34.40 25.69
N ALA A 244 51.65 33.52 26.02
CA ALA A 244 51.21 33.20 27.40
C ALA A 244 50.13 34.03 28.14
N ALA A 245 49.55 33.32 29.13
CA ALA A 245 48.68 33.76 30.24
C ALA A 245 47.21 34.09 29.94
N SER A 246 46.37 33.90 30.96
CA SER A 246 44.90 33.90 30.92
C SER A 246 44.29 34.83 31.96
N SER A 247 43.31 35.64 31.57
CA SER A 247 42.29 36.21 32.48
C SER A 247 41.13 36.84 31.68
N GLN A 248 39.97 36.99 32.33
CA GLN A 248 38.76 37.60 31.77
C GLN A 248 38.50 38.99 32.37
N ALA A 249 38.07 39.95 31.56
CA ALA A 249 37.22 41.09 31.94
C ALA A 249 36.62 41.76 30.69
N MET A 250 35.50 42.48 30.82
CA MET A 250 34.85 43.23 29.73
C MET A 250 34.83 44.76 30.01
N PRO A 251 33.78 45.56 29.69
CA PRO A 251 33.87 46.60 28.66
C PRO A 251 33.57 48.01 29.22
N PRO A 252 33.37 49.02 28.35
CA PRO A 252 32.56 50.21 28.69
C PRO A 252 31.26 50.31 27.87
N SER A 253 30.35 51.19 28.30
CA SER A 253 28.94 51.27 27.88
C SER A 253 28.36 52.68 28.09
N PHE A 254 27.20 52.96 27.49
CA PHE A 254 26.25 54.03 27.85
C PHE A 254 24.82 53.44 27.70
N GLY A 255 23.87 53.53 28.64
CA GLY A 255 23.89 54.11 30.00
C GLY A 255 22.91 55.29 30.16
N ALA A 256 22.04 55.39 31.18
CA ALA A 256 21.70 54.45 32.27
C ALA A 256 20.15 54.37 32.48
N PRO A 257 19.42 54.85 33.53
CA PRO A 257 19.79 55.53 34.79
C PRO A 257 19.53 54.73 36.10
N GLN A 258 18.28 54.59 36.58
CA GLN A 258 17.91 54.36 38.00
C GLN A 258 16.71 53.37 38.17
N GLN A 259 16.46 52.62 39.25
CA GLN A 259 16.80 52.63 40.71
C GLN A 259 15.80 53.37 41.65
N PRO A 260 15.69 53.04 42.97
CA PRO A 260 15.97 51.78 43.70
C PRO A 260 14.79 51.34 44.69
N PRO A 261 14.89 50.93 46.00
CA PRO A 261 14.31 49.62 46.43
C PRO A 261 13.40 49.68 47.73
N PRO A 262 13.36 48.75 48.75
CA PRO A 262 12.12 48.27 49.44
C PRO A 262 12.13 48.57 50.99
N PRO A 263 11.50 47.86 51.99
CA PRO A 263 10.60 46.66 52.03
C PRO A 263 9.43 46.64 53.11
N PHE A 264 8.78 45.47 53.28
CA PHE A 264 8.07 44.90 54.47
C PHE A 264 6.90 45.66 55.20
N GLY A 265 5.67 45.09 55.19
CA GLY A 265 4.90 44.82 56.44
C GLY A 265 3.59 45.53 56.88
N GLY A 266 2.41 45.27 56.24
CA GLY A 266 1.04 45.32 56.85
C GLY A 266 0.47 46.68 57.36
N PRO A 267 -0.70 46.73 58.07
CA PRO A 267 -1.96 45.94 57.94
C PRO A 267 -3.30 46.78 58.06
N THR A 268 -4.49 46.13 57.92
CA THR A 268 -5.87 46.55 58.39
C THR A 268 -6.58 47.81 57.78
N GLN A 269 -7.92 48.00 57.71
CA GLN A 269 -9.15 47.14 57.82
C GLN A 269 -10.44 47.95 57.39
N PHE A 270 -11.62 47.28 57.32
CA PHE A 270 -13.03 47.73 57.11
C PHE A 270 -13.54 47.82 55.65
N GLY A 271 -14.76 47.35 55.30
CA GLY A 271 -15.85 46.72 56.09
C GLY A 271 -16.80 45.83 55.23
N GLY A 272 -17.76 45.13 55.87
CA GLY A 272 -18.65 44.11 55.25
C GLY A 272 -19.99 44.64 54.68
N PRO A 273 -21.07 43.81 54.53
CA PRO A 273 -21.41 42.64 55.38
C PRO A 273 -21.73 41.31 54.65
N GLN A 274 -21.95 40.26 55.48
CA GLN A 274 -22.46 38.91 55.16
C GLN A 274 -23.89 38.75 55.75
N PRO A 275 -24.68 37.67 55.50
CA PRO A 275 -24.46 36.32 56.07
C PRO A 275 -24.75 35.18 55.05
N GLY A 276 -24.59 33.88 55.31
CA GLY A 276 -24.11 33.07 56.46
C GLY A 276 -24.57 31.60 56.23
N GLY A 277 -24.03 30.52 56.79
CA GLY A 277 -22.99 30.28 57.81
C GLY A 277 -22.82 28.75 57.98
N HIS A 278 -22.29 28.14 59.06
CA HIS A 278 -21.29 28.53 60.08
C HIS A 278 -20.89 27.25 60.91
N PRO A 279 -19.79 27.24 61.70
CA PRO A 279 -19.00 26.01 61.95
C PRO A 279 -18.93 25.41 63.40
N PRO A 280 -17.86 25.53 64.25
CA PRO A 280 -17.18 24.33 64.78
C PRO A 280 -16.94 24.25 66.32
N PHE A 281 -16.44 23.09 66.80
CA PHE A 281 -15.83 22.78 68.12
C PHE A 281 -14.99 21.46 67.96
N ALA A 282 -14.07 20.97 68.83
CA ALA A 282 -13.56 21.36 70.17
C ALA A 282 -12.05 20.97 70.32
N THR A 283 -11.53 20.78 71.55
CA THR A 283 -10.14 20.39 71.91
C THR A 283 -10.08 19.46 73.15
N GLN A 284 -8.86 19.08 73.61
CA GLN A 284 -8.50 18.33 74.87
C GLN A 284 -8.59 16.78 74.78
N SER A 285 -7.78 15.96 75.47
CA SER A 285 -6.60 16.15 76.38
C SER A 285 -5.67 14.90 76.43
N ALA A 286 -4.50 15.02 77.08
CA ALA A 286 -3.54 13.93 77.43
C ALA A 286 -3.89 13.29 78.83
N PRO A 287 -3.09 12.46 79.58
CA PRO A 287 -1.63 12.19 79.52
C PRO A 287 -1.09 10.77 79.94
N VAL A 288 0.25 10.61 80.13
CA VAL A 288 1.02 9.54 80.87
C VAL A 288 1.08 8.12 80.25
N ALA A 289 2.13 7.26 80.32
CA ALA A 289 3.63 7.28 80.42
C ALA A 289 4.15 5.78 80.30
N GLN A 290 5.41 5.30 80.46
CA GLN A 290 6.77 5.84 80.69
C GLN A 290 7.90 4.82 80.33
N GLN A 291 9.04 5.31 79.80
CA GLN A 291 10.47 4.91 79.96
C GLN A 291 11.04 3.43 80.08
N LEU A 292 12.05 3.15 79.21
CA LEU A 292 13.35 2.44 79.44
C LEU A 292 13.40 0.88 79.66
N PRO A 293 14.55 0.17 79.46
CA PRO A 293 15.53 0.24 78.34
C PRO A 293 16.21 -1.12 77.88
N PHE A 294 17.11 -1.04 76.89
CA PHE A 294 18.42 -1.77 76.74
C PHE A 294 18.67 -2.95 75.73
N MET A 295 19.77 -2.79 74.96
CA MET A 295 20.73 -3.77 74.33
C MET A 295 20.38 -4.84 73.25
N GLY A 296 21.29 -4.98 72.25
CA GLY A 296 21.60 -6.26 71.55
C GLY A 296 21.70 -6.28 70.00
N PRO A 297 22.89 -6.52 69.38
CA PRO A 297 23.10 -6.79 67.92
C PRO A 297 23.79 -8.17 67.69
N PRO A 298 24.44 -8.56 66.54
CA PRO A 298 24.44 -8.09 65.12
C PRO A 298 24.33 -9.24 64.03
N ARG A 299 24.48 -8.90 62.73
CA ARG A 299 24.94 -9.78 61.57
C ARG A 299 24.03 -10.96 61.12
N ALA A 300 24.23 -11.65 59.97
CA ALA A 300 24.68 -11.29 58.59
C ALA A 300 24.53 -12.49 57.60
N ASN A 301 24.58 -12.19 56.28
CA ASN A 301 24.92 -13.09 55.13
C ASN A 301 23.96 -14.24 54.67
N ALA A 302 24.16 -14.62 53.40
CA ALA A 302 23.72 -15.85 52.69
C ALA A 302 24.90 -16.89 52.68
N PRO A 303 24.96 -18.01 51.89
CA PRO A 303 24.03 -18.53 50.86
C PRO A 303 23.85 -20.09 50.78
N ALA A 304 22.93 -20.52 49.89
CA ALA A 304 22.94 -21.68 48.94
C ALA A 304 23.37 -23.15 49.29
N PHE A 305 22.68 -24.08 48.59
CA PHE A 305 23.00 -25.49 48.21
C PHE A 305 23.00 -26.63 49.26
N GLY A 306 22.21 -27.71 48.99
CA GLY A 306 22.34 -29.05 49.62
C GLY A 306 21.04 -29.90 49.72
N PRO A 307 20.99 -31.17 49.24
CA PRO A 307 19.95 -32.19 49.51
C PRO A 307 20.38 -33.15 50.68
N PRO A 308 19.76 -34.32 51.02
CA PRO A 308 18.64 -35.08 50.41
C PRO A 308 17.62 -35.82 51.39
N LEU A 309 16.61 -36.51 50.79
CA LEU A 309 15.96 -37.82 51.12
C LEU A 309 15.42 -38.27 52.53
N TRP A 310 14.22 -38.91 52.46
CA TRP A 310 13.64 -40.08 53.23
C TRP A 310 12.85 -39.97 54.58
N GLN A 311 11.69 -40.68 54.60
CA GLN A 311 10.92 -41.31 55.73
C GLN A 311 10.26 -40.42 56.85
N ASN A 312 9.17 -40.78 57.58
CA ASN A 312 8.25 -41.95 57.56
C ASN A 312 6.87 -41.72 58.32
N GLN A 313 5.86 -42.58 58.03
CA GLN A 313 4.79 -43.15 58.92
C GLN A 313 3.64 -42.35 59.63
N GLY A 314 2.47 -43.04 59.78
CA GLY A 314 1.30 -42.75 60.67
C GLY A 314 -0.06 -42.63 59.95
N ALA A 315 -0.93 -43.66 59.79
CA ALA A 315 -1.87 -44.33 60.73
C ALA A 315 -3.15 -43.51 61.09
N GLY A 316 -4.41 -44.02 61.06
CA GLY A 316 -4.98 -45.31 60.58
C GLY A 316 -6.50 -45.52 60.91
N SER A 317 -7.12 -46.62 60.41
CA SER A 317 -8.46 -47.22 60.74
C SER A 317 -9.80 -46.47 60.41
N GLY A 318 -10.93 -47.11 60.06
CA GLY A 318 -11.19 -48.52 59.61
C GLY A 318 -12.68 -49.01 59.53
N ALA A 319 -12.97 -50.00 58.65
CA ALA A 319 -14.11 -50.97 58.60
C ALA A 319 -15.56 -50.48 58.21
N MET A 320 -16.55 -51.27 57.70
CA MET A 320 -16.68 -52.75 57.45
C MET A 320 -17.80 -53.19 56.42
N GLN A 321 -17.46 -54.05 55.42
CA GLN A 321 -18.14 -55.26 54.78
C GLN A 321 -19.70 -55.49 54.66
N PRO A 322 -20.26 -56.60 54.02
CA PRO A 322 -19.65 -57.72 53.24
C PRO A 322 -19.99 -58.16 51.74
N PRO A 323 -21.19 -58.58 51.24
CA PRO A 323 -21.41 -60.02 50.87
C PRO A 323 -22.00 -60.46 49.47
N MET A 324 -21.31 -61.42 48.81
CA MET A 324 -21.73 -62.76 48.25
C MET A 324 -22.91 -63.05 47.25
N GLY A 325 -22.66 -63.90 46.21
CA GLY A 325 -23.66 -64.79 45.53
C GLY A 325 -23.33 -65.33 44.10
N MET A 326 -23.43 -66.67 43.84
CA MET A 326 -23.12 -67.42 42.57
C MET A 326 -24.34 -68.32 42.13
N PRO A 327 -24.27 -69.30 41.18
CA PRO A 327 -24.02 -69.27 39.71
C PRO A 327 -25.10 -70.07 38.85
N GLY A 328 -25.02 -70.13 37.50
CA GLY A 328 -25.80 -71.11 36.68
C GLY A 328 -25.90 -70.87 35.15
N ILE A 329 -25.94 -71.93 34.31
CA ILE A 329 -25.82 -72.01 32.82
C ILE A 329 -26.41 -73.38 32.33
N PRO A 330 -26.90 -73.68 31.07
CA PRO A 330 -27.24 -72.91 29.84
C PRO A 330 -28.69 -73.20 29.27
N GLY A 331 -29.01 -72.87 28.00
CA GLY A 331 -29.93 -73.69 27.15
C GLY A 331 -30.77 -73.06 26.00
N MET A 332 -30.41 -73.32 24.74
CA MET A 332 -31.24 -73.37 23.49
C MET A 332 -31.95 -72.10 22.90
N GLN A 333 -32.43 -72.21 21.64
CA GLN A 333 -33.02 -71.19 20.73
C GLN A 333 -34.58 -71.13 20.80
N PRO A 334 -35.35 -70.21 20.12
CA PRO A 334 -34.99 -69.28 19.01
C PRO A 334 -35.55 -67.82 19.04
N ASN A 335 -35.02 -66.97 18.13
CA ASN A 335 -35.56 -65.74 17.50
C ASN A 335 -36.65 -64.87 18.19
N THR A 336 -36.34 -63.59 18.52
CA THR A 336 -36.65 -62.36 17.72
C THR A 336 -36.33 -61.02 18.45
N LEU A 337 -36.15 -59.93 17.67
CA LEU A 337 -36.37 -58.50 18.02
C LEU A 337 -35.51 -57.75 19.10
N GLY A 338 -34.27 -57.35 18.75
CA GLY A 338 -33.56 -56.11 19.19
C GLY A 338 -33.37 -55.82 20.70
N PRO A 339 -32.92 -54.60 21.10
CA PRO A 339 -32.07 -53.60 20.43
C PRO A 339 -30.57 -53.67 20.91
N PRO A 340 -29.61 -52.94 20.31
CA PRO A 340 -28.19 -53.11 20.63
C PRO A 340 -27.71 -52.34 21.87
N GLY A 341 -27.04 -53.04 22.78
CA GLY A 341 -26.27 -52.50 23.91
C GLY A 341 -24.79 -52.92 23.85
N THR A 342 -23.92 -52.06 24.37
CA THR A 342 -22.45 -52.17 24.47
C THR A 342 -21.85 -53.54 24.84
N PRO A 343 -20.67 -53.87 24.29
CA PRO A 343 -19.64 -54.63 25.00
C PRO A 343 -18.44 -53.74 25.40
N THR A 344 -17.92 -53.95 26.60
CA THR A 344 -16.66 -53.38 27.10
C THR A 344 -15.66 -54.49 27.43
N MET A 345 -14.44 -54.09 27.83
CA MET A 345 -13.36 -54.90 28.44
C MET A 345 -12.43 -55.68 27.47
N PRO A 346 -11.18 -55.98 27.89
CA PRO A 346 -10.51 -55.62 29.15
C PRO A 346 -9.36 -54.61 29.01
N TYR A 347 -9.02 -53.96 30.13
CA TYR A 347 -7.86 -53.09 30.29
C TYR A 347 -6.72 -53.84 30.99
N SER A 348 -5.47 -53.63 30.57
CA SER A 348 -4.28 -54.16 31.26
C SER A 348 -3.40 -53.00 31.75
N PRO A 349 -3.17 -52.85 33.07
CA PRO A 349 -2.37 -51.76 33.61
C PRO A 349 -0.88 -52.07 33.52
N HIS A 350 -0.15 -51.38 32.65
CA HIS A 350 1.30 -51.22 32.76
C HIS A 350 1.65 -49.74 32.61
N ALA A 351 2.21 -49.14 33.67
CA ALA A 351 2.62 -47.75 33.68
C ALA A 351 3.95 -47.60 32.92
N GLY A 352 3.87 -47.12 31.68
CA GLY A 352 5.02 -46.63 30.92
C GLY A 352 5.16 -45.12 31.07
N THR A 353 6.39 -44.63 31.22
CA THR A 353 6.74 -43.21 31.21
C THR A 353 6.16 -42.52 29.97
N GLN A 354 5.54 -41.35 30.12
CA GLN A 354 5.14 -40.53 28.97
C GLN A 354 6.39 -39.95 28.28
N VAL A 355 6.99 -40.75 27.39
CA VAL A 355 7.83 -40.23 26.32
C VAL A 355 6.93 -39.43 25.40
N SER A 356 7.18 -38.13 25.28
CA SER A 356 6.50 -37.28 24.30
C SER A 356 6.85 -37.76 22.89
N THR A 357 5.95 -38.53 22.28
CA THR A 357 6.10 -38.95 20.89
C THR A 357 6.19 -37.69 20.01
N PRO A 358 7.22 -37.54 19.17
CA PRO A 358 7.30 -36.41 18.26
C PRO A 358 6.11 -36.46 17.30
N SER A 359 5.36 -35.36 17.20
CA SER A 359 4.25 -35.21 16.25
C SER A 359 4.81 -35.21 14.82
N LYS A 360 4.98 -36.42 14.27
CA LYS A 360 5.65 -36.70 13.01
C LYS A 360 4.76 -36.27 11.83
N ILE A 361 4.85 -34.99 11.48
CA ILE A 361 4.30 -34.45 10.25
C ILE A 361 4.97 -35.18 9.08
N ASP A 362 4.17 -35.71 8.16
CA ASP A 362 4.64 -36.31 6.91
C ASP A 362 4.94 -35.19 5.90
N PRO A 363 6.19 -35.00 5.45
CA PRO A 363 6.53 -33.95 4.49
C PRO A 363 5.80 -34.06 3.15
N THR A 364 5.37 -35.27 2.77
CA THR A 364 4.66 -35.51 1.50
C THR A 364 3.20 -35.06 1.53
N GLN A 365 2.64 -34.84 2.73
CA GLN A 365 1.25 -34.41 2.94
C GLN A 365 1.12 -32.92 3.28
N ILE A 366 2.22 -32.16 3.20
CA ILE A 366 2.24 -30.72 3.46
C ILE A 366 1.54 -29.97 2.31
N PRO A 367 0.52 -29.14 2.57
CA PRO A 367 -0.18 -28.39 1.52
C PRO A 367 0.75 -27.48 0.72
N ARG A 368 0.62 -27.53 -0.61
CA ARG A 368 1.40 -26.71 -1.56
C ARG A 368 0.50 -25.78 -2.37
N PRO A 369 0.97 -24.59 -2.79
CA PRO A 369 0.36 -23.85 -3.89
C PRO A 369 0.35 -24.74 -5.15
N MET A 370 -0.75 -24.73 -5.90
CA MET A 370 -0.86 -25.46 -7.17
C MET A 370 -1.19 -24.45 -8.27
N PRO A 371 -0.51 -24.48 -9.43
CA PRO A 371 -0.85 -23.60 -10.54
C PRO A 371 -2.15 -24.08 -11.22
N GLU A 372 -3.16 -23.20 -11.29
CA GLU A 372 -4.36 -23.42 -12.11
C GLU A 372 -4.08 -22.93 -13.55
N ALA A 373 -4.02 -23.85 -14.51
CA ALA A 373 -3.65 -23.54 -15.90
C ALA A 373 -4.83 -23.10 -16.79
N SER A 374 -6.07 -23.25 -16.34
CA SER A 374 -7.28 -23.00 -17.14
C SER A 374 -7.96 -21.68 -16.76
N VAL A 375 -8.20 -20.81 -17.74
CA VAL A 375 -8.95 -19.55 -17.53
C VAL A 375 -10.40 -19.83 -17.11
N ILE A 376 -10.78 -19.37 -15.92
CA ILE A 376 -12.11 -19.61 -15.32
C ILE A 376 -13.11 -18.56 -15.82
N ILE A 377 -14.28 -18.98 -16.31
CA ILE A 377 -15.41 -18.05 -16.52
C ILE A 377 -16.17 -17.92 -15.20
N TYR A 378 -16.16 -16.71 -14.62
CA TYR A 378 -16.74 -16.43 -13.30
C TYR A 378 -17.95 -15.48 -13.41
N GLU A 379 -19.14 -15.99 -13.11
CA GLU A 379 -20.35 -15.19 -12.94
C GLU A 379 -20.47 -14.74 -11.50
N THR A 380 -20.62 -13.44 -11.22
CA THR A 380 -20.51 -12.89 -9.86
C THR A 380 -21.69 -13.22 -8.93
N ARG A 381 -22.81 -13.67 -9.53
CA ARG A 381 -23.98 -14.25 -8.87
C ARG A 381 -24.57 -15.36 -9.74
N GLN A 382 -25.02 -16.45 -9.11
CA GLN A 382 -25.72 -17.56 -9.77
C GLN A 382 -26.95 -17.96 -8.94
N GLY A 383 -28.07 -18.28 -9.61
CA GLY A 383 -29.35 -18.54 -8.93
C GLY A 383 -29.86 -17.38 -8.06
N GLY A 384 -29.39 -16.15 -8.31
CA GLY A 384 -29.67 -14.98 -7.47
C GLY A 384 -28.83 -14.90 -6.19
N GLN A 385 -27.90 -15.83 -5.92
CA GLN A 385 -27.00 -15.85 -4.77
C GLN A 385 -25.57 -15.42 -5.15
N ALA A 386 -24.81 -14.90 -4.18
CA ALA A 386 -23.39 -14.60 -4.37
C ALA A 386 -22.57 -15.87 -4.58
N THR A 387 -21.72 -15.88 -5.61
CA THR A 387 -20.73 -16.94 -5.84
C THR A 387 -19.44 -16.68 -5.06
N VAL A 388 -18.75 -17.74 -4.66
CA VAL A 388 -17.40 -17.62 -4.06
C VAL A 388 -16.41 -17.29 -5.18
N PRO A 389 -15.60 -16.23 -5.07
CA PRO A 389 -14.63 -15.87 -6.10
C PRO A 389 -13.50 -16.92 -6.20
N PRO A 390 -12.91 -17.11 -7.40
CA PRO A 390 -11.65 -17.86 -7.54
C PRO A 390 -10.52 -17.15 -6.78
N ALA A 391 -9.36 -17.78 -6.62
CA ALA A 391 -8.18 -17.09 -6.08
C ALA A 391 -7.86 -15.83 -6.92
N ALA A 392 -7.25 -14.81 -6.30
CA ALA A 392 -6.83 -13.60 -7.01
C ALA A 392 -5.60 -13.88 -7.90
N SER A 393 -4.82 -14.91 -7.57
CA SER A 393 -3.72 -15.42 -8.40
C SER A 393 -4.15 -16.23 -9.64
N SER A 394 -5.38 -16.77 -9.70
CA SER A 394 -5.90 -17.50 -10.87
C SER A 394 -6.26 -16.55 -12.03
N GLU A 395 -6.19 -17.02 -13.27
CA GLU A 395 -6.70 -16.27 -14.44
C GLU A 395 -8.19 -16.56 -14.63
N PHE A 396 -9.01 -15.50 -14.74
CA PHE A 396 -10.46 -15.61 -14.85
C PHE A 396 -11.09 -14.44 -15.61
N ILE A 397 -12.22 -14.69 -16.25
CA ILE A 397 -13.04 -13.72 -17.00
C ILE A 397 -14.34 -13.51 -16.23
N VAL A 398 -14.56 -12.30 -15.73
CA VAL A 398 -15.76 -11.95 -14.97
C VAL A 398 -16.95 -11.60 -15.87
N LYS A 399 -18.10 -12.21 -15.60
CA LYS A 399 -19.42 -11.70 -15.98
C LYS A 399 -20.09 -11.07 -14.76
N ASP A 400 -20.22 -9.74 -14.75
CA ASP A 400 -20.98 -9.06 -13.69
C ASP A 400 -22.48 -9.36 -13.85
N THR A 401 -23.02 -10.13 -12.91
CA THR A 401 -24.44 -10.52 -12.80
C THR A 401 -25.07 -9.97 -11.51
N GLY A 402 -24.58 -8.81 -11.05
CA GLY A 402 -25.18 -8.02 -9.96
C GLY A 402 -24.26 -7.77 -8.77
N ASN A 403 -23.29 -8.66 -8.53
CA ASN A 403 -22.14 -8.38 -7.65
C ASN A 403 -20.98 -7.84 -8.50
N CYS A 404 -20.19 -6.93 -7.96
CA CYS A 404 -19.01 -6.40 -8.65
C CYS A 404 -17.93 -7.47 -8.92
N SER A 405 -17.03 -7.17 -9.85
CA SER A 405 -15.84 -8.00 -10.09
C SER A 405 -14.96 -8.14 -8.83
N PRO A 406 -14.48 -9.36 -8.49
CA PRO A 406 -13.51 -9.58 -7.41
C PRO A 406 -12.08 -9.14 -7.80
N ARG A 407 -11.91 -8.42 -8.93
CA ARG A 407 -10.74 -7.56 -9.19
C ARG A 407 -10.89 -6.19 -8.51
N LEU A 408 -12.13 -5.69 -8.39
CA LEU A 408 -12.45 -4.35 -7.88
C LEU A 408 -12.71 -4.33 -6.37
N MET A 409 -13.35 -5.37 -5.82
CA MET A 409 -13.65 -5.46 -4.39
C MET A 409 -13.74 -6.92 -3.92
N ARG A 410 -12.94 -7.31 -2.91
CA ARG A 410 -12.99 -8.63 -2.24
C ARG A 410 -13.21 -8.47 -0.74
N CYS A 411 -13.79 -9.48 -0.09
CA CYS A 411 -13.90 -9.57 1.36
C CYS A 411 -13.04 -10.72 1.92
N THR A 412 -12.55 -10.58 3.15
CA THR A 412 -11.81 -11.65 3.86
C THR A 412 -12.65 -12.91 4.10
N VAL A 413 -13.98 -12.79 4.11
CA VAL A 413 -14.94 -13.90 4.18
C VAL A 413 -16.10 -13.67 3.22
N ASN A 414 -16.49 -14.71 2.47
CA ASN A 414 -17.59 -14.65 1.49
C ASN A 414 -18.96 -15.01 2.10
N GLN A 415 -19.01 -15.24 3.42
CA GLN A 415 -20.22 -15.19 4.22
C GLN A 415 -19.96 -14.34 5.46
N ILE A 416 -20.87 -13.41 5.77
CA ILE A 416 -20.67 -12.45 6.87
C ILE A 416 -21.17 -13.05 8.18
N PRO A 417 -20.41 -12.99 9.29
CA PRO A 417 -20.88 -13.49 10.58
C PRO A 417 -22.10 -12.69 11.08
N CYS A 418 -23.11 -13.37 11.63
CA CYS A 418 -24.28 -12.67 12.16
C CYS A 418 -23.99 -11.83 13.42
N THR A 419 -22.91 -12.10 14.15
CA THR A 419 -22.56 -11.40 15.40
C THR A 419 -21.06 -11.16 15.54
N GLY A 420 -20.71 -10.11 16.30
CA GLY A 420 -19.33 -9.83 16.70
C GLY A 420 -18.70 -10.99 17.47
N ASP A 421 -19.46 -11.68 18.34
CA ASP A 421 -18.96 -12.85 19.08
C ASP A 421 -18.53 -13.99 18.15
N LEU A 422 -19.24 -14.21 17.04
CA LEU A 422 -18.91 -15.23 16.05
C LEU A 422 -17.63 -14.87 15.28
N LEU A 423 -17.49 -13.59 14.90
CA LEU A 423 -16.28 -13.05 14.29
C LEU A 423 -15.08 -13.20 15.25
N THR A 424 -15.20 -12.73 16.49
CA THR A 424 -14.15 -12.86 17.52
C THR A 424 -13.80 -14.31 17.81
N THR A 425 -14.78 -15.21 17.88
CA THR A 425 -14.55 -16.65 18.08
C THR A 425 -13.75 -17.25 16.92
N SER A 426 -13.97 -16.81 15.68
CA SER A 426 -13.20 -17.26 14.52
C SER A 426 -11.73 -16.81 14.51
N ALA A 427 -11.40 -15.76 15.29
CA ALA A 427 -10.13 -15.03 15.29
C ALA A 427 -9.70 -14.43 13.93
N MET A 428 -10.59 -14.42 12.93
CA MET A 428 -10.35 -13.81 11.61
C MET A 428 -10.76 -12.34 11.60
N PRO A 429 -10.04 -11.45 10.87
CA PRO A 429 -10.46 -10.08 10.65
C PRO A 429 -11.57 -10.00 9.58
N LEU A 430 -12.49 -9.04 9.73
CA LEU A 430 -13.47 -8.68 8.70
C LEU A 430 -13.00 -7.41 7.97
N ALA A 431 -12.61 -7.56 6.71
CA ALA A 431 -12.13 -6.45 5.89
C ALA A 431 -12.55 -6.59 4.42
N LEU A 432 -12.60 -5.46 3.72
CA LEU A 432 -12.64 -5.38 2.26
C LEU A 432 -11.28 -4.91 1.74
N MET A 433 -10.87 -5.46 0.59
CA MET A 433 -9.82 -4.93 -0.26
C MET A 433 -10.48 -4.28 -1.48
N VAL A 434 -10.29 -2.98 -1.66
CA VAL A 434 -10.97 -2.17 -2.67
C VAL A 434 -9.94 -1.57 -3.62
N GLN A 435 -10.02 -1.91 -4.91
CA GLN A 435 -9.09 -1.49 -5.96
C GLN A 435 -9.90 -0.87 -7.13
N PRO A 436 -10.37 0.38 -7.01
CA PRO A 436 -11.45 0.92 -7.86
C PRO A 436 -11.16 0.96 -9.37
N PHE A 437 -9.89 0.95 -9.77
CA PHE A 437 -9.42 0.97 -11.16
C PHE A 437 -8.71 -0.32 -11.58
N ALA A 438 -8.86 -1.42 -10.83
CA ALA A 438 -8.24 -2.70 -11.18
C ALA A 438 -8.52 -3.08 -12.65
N LEU A 439 -7.48 -3.55 -13.35
CA LEU A 439 -7.57 -3.84 -14.78
C LEU A 439 -8.51 -5.03 -15.01
N PRO A 440 -9.53 -4.89 -15.89
CA PRO A 440 -10.34 -6.02 -16.33
C PRO A 440 -9.53 -6.95 -17.24
N HIS A 441 -9.92 -8.21 -17.33
CA HIS A 441 -9.41 -9.08 -18.39
C HIS A 441 -9.95 -8.60 -19.76
N PRO A 442 -9.18 -8.64 -20.88
CA PRO A 442 -9.59 -8.03 -22.16
C PRO A 442 -10.91 -8.55 -22.78
N SER A 443 -11.41 -9.70 -22.33
CA SER A 443 -12.70 -10.28 -22.73
C SER A 443 -13.86 -10.00 -21.76
N GLU A 444 -13.67 -9.18 -20.73
CA GLU A 444 -14.73 -8.74 -19.82
C GLU A 444 -15.50 -7.55 -20.42
N GLU A 445 -16.78 -7.42 -20.08
CA GLU A 445 -17.59 -6.28 -20.54
C GLU A 445 -17.12 -4.96 -19.88
N PRO A 446 -17.04 -3.84 -20.62
CA PRO A 446 -16.65 -2.56 -20.04
C PRO A 446 -17.70 -2.05 -19.04
N ILE A 447 -17.23 -1.39 -17.97
CA ILE A 447 -18.11 -0.78 -16.96
C ILE A 447 -19.02 0.24 -17.65
N GLN A 448 -20.33 0.08 -17.47
CA GLN A 448 -21.34 0.90 -18.14
C GLN A 448 -21.41 2.30 -17.51
N LEU A 449 -21.49 3.33 -18.36
CA LEU A 449 -21.72 4.72 -17.95
C LEU A 449 -23.21 5.02 -18.07
N VAL A 450 -23.81 5.43 -16.94
CA VAL A 450 -25.24 5.76 -16.81
C VAL A 450 -25.39 7.26 -16.65
N ASP A 451 -26.21 7.87 -17.50
CA ASP A 451 -26.59 9.26 -17.40
C ASP A 451 -28.06 9.37 -16.95
N PHE A 452 -28.31 10.25 -15.99
CA PHE A 452 -29.63 10.60 -15.47
C PHE A 452 -30.04 12.04 -15.85
N GLY A 453 -29.22 12.75 -16.62
CA GLY A 453 -29.39 14.16 -16.92
C GLY A 453 -29.40 15.00 -15.64
N GLU A 454 -30.21 16.06 -15.63
CA GLU A 454 -30.27 17.00 -14.50
C GLU A 454 -30.81 16.39 -13.19
N MET A 455 -31.48 15.23 -13.24
CA MET A 455 -31.90 14.48 -12.04
C MET A 455 -30.71 14.00 -11.21
N GLY A 456 -29.60 13.66 -11.88
CA GLY A 456 -28.44 13.02 -11.27
C GLY A 456 -28.70 11.60 -10.74
N PRO A 457 -27.67 10.93 -10.22
CA PRO A 457 -27.77 9.54 -9.78
C PRO A 457 -28.62 9.41 -8.52
N ILE A 458 -29.58 8.49 -8.60
CA ILE A 458 -30.58 8.26 -7.54
C ILE A 458 -29.88 7.69 -6.29
N ARG A 459 -30.21 8.25 -5.12
CA ARG A 459 -29.65 7.88 -3.83
C ARG A 459 -30.75 7.67 -2.78
N CYS A 460 -30.51 6.75 -1.84
CA CYS A 460 -31.31 6.66 -0.63
C CYS A 460 -31.24 7.98 0.16
N SER A 461 -32.39 8.53 0.52
CA SER A 461 -32.49 9.85 1.18
C SER A 461 -31.80 9.88 2.55
N ARG A 462 -31.80 8.75 3.27
CA ARG A 462 -31.16 8.58 4.59
C ARG A 462 -29.64 8.35 4.52
N CYS A 463 -29.18 7.20 4.02
CA CYS A 463 -27.75 6.84 4.05
C CYS A 463 -26.92 7.33 2.85
N LYS A 464 -27.55 8.02 1.89
CA LYS A 464 -26.95 8.51 0.64
C LYS A 464 -26.23 7.43 -0.18
N ALA A 465 -26.64 6.17 -0.03
CA ALA A 465 -26.19 5.07 -0.90
C ALA A 465 -26.83 5.23 -2.28
N TYR A 466 -26.06 5.01 -3.33
CA TYR A 466 -26.51 5.07 -4.72
C TYR A 466 -27.37 3.85 -5.07
N ILE A 467 -28.33 4.04 -5.98
CA ILE A 467 -29.15 2.97 -6.56
C ILE A 467 -28.26 1.82 -7.08
N ASN A 468 -28.70 0.59 -6.85
CA ASN A 468 -27.94 -0.64 -7.12
C ASN A 468 -28.89 -1.85 -7.26
N PRO A 469 -28.43 -3.00 -7.80
CA PRO A 469 -29.27 -4.19 -8.05
C PRO A 469 -30.03 -4.75 -6.85
N PHE A 470 -29.59 -4.47 -5.62
CA PHE A 470 -30.15 -5.06 -4.41
C PHE A 470 -31.28 -4.23 -3.78
N MET A 471 -31.58 -3.03 -4.32
CA MET A 471 -32.68 -2.20 -3.79
C MET A 471 -34.05 -2.75 -4.20
N LYS A 472 -34.89 -3.06 -3.21
CA LYS A 472 -36.20 -3.70 -3.43
C LYS A 472 -37.28 -2.66 -3.73
N PHE A 473 -37.74 -2.61 -4.97
CA PHE A 473 -38.90 -1.81 -5.35
C PHE A 473 -40.21 -2.41 -4.78
N ILE A 474 -41.14 -1.55 -4.38
CA ILE A 474 -42.44 -1.91 -3.80
C ILE A 474 -43.56 -1.00 -4.35
N ASP A 475 -44.82 -1.24 -3.96
CA ASP A 475 -45.98 -0.40 -4.28
C ASP A 475 -46.10 -0.07 -5.77
N GLN A 476 -46.01 -1.09 -6.63
CA GLN A 476 -45.99 -0.97 -8.10
C GLN A 476 -44.85 -0.09 -8.65
N GLY A 477 -43.70 -0.10 -7.98
CA GLY A 477 -42.50 0.65 -8.38
C GLY A 477 -42.44 2.07 -7.83
N ARG A 478 -43.48 2.55 -7.14
CA ARG A 478 -43.56 3.93 -6.58
C ARG A 478 -42.57 4.22 -5.46
N HIS A 479 -42.04 3.18 -4.80
CA HIS A 479 -41.06 3.33 -3.73
C HIS A 479 -39.99 2.24 -3.84
N PHE A 480 -38.83 2.46 -3.22
CA PHE A 480 -37.78 1.45 -3.08
C PHE A 480 -37.19 1.40 -1.66
N ILE A 481 -36.91 0.20 -1.18
CA ILE A 481 -36.23 -0.06 0.09
C ILE A 481 -34.73 -0.18 -0.19
N CYS A 482 -33.93 0.64 0.50
CA CYS A 482 -32.47 0.61 0.39
C CYS A 482 -31.90 -0.63 1.09
N ASN A 483 -31.15 -1.46 0.36
CA ASN A 483 -30.50 -2.68 0.89
C ASN A 483 -29.53 -2.44 2.05
N LEU A 484 -28.90 -1.26 2.13
CA LEU A 484 -27.93 -0.98 3.19
C LEU A 484 -28.58 -0.59 4.52
N CYS A 485 -29.64 0.22 4.51
CA CYS A 485 -30.24 0.69 5.78
C CYS A 485 -31.71 0.31 5.96
N GLY A 486 -32.37 -0.36 5.02
CA GLY A 486 -33.80 -0.68 5.11
C GLY A 486 -34.74 0.55 5.01
N PHE A 487 -34.24 1.74 4.66
CA PHE A 487 -35.10 2.92 4.53
C PHE A 487 -35.93 2.86 3.24
N ARG A 488 -37.23 3.15 3.35
CA ARG A 488 -38.17 3.32 2.23
C ARG A 488 -38.01 4.72 1.64
N ASN A 489 -37.83 4.80 0.33
CA ASN A 489 -37.63 6.04 -0.43
C ASN A 489 -38.69 6.11 -1.53
N ASP A 490 -39.10 7.31 -1.90
CA ASP A 490 -39.97 7.51 -3.07
C ASP A 490 -39.16 7.37 -4.37
N THR A 491 -39.73 6.70 -5.37
CA THR A 491 -39.14 6.61 -6.70
C THR A 491 -39.39 7.90 -7.48
N PRO A 492 -38.35 8.55 -8.07
CA PRO A 492 -38.56 9.68 -8.97
C PRO A 492 -39.49 9.32 -10.12
N ARG A 493 -40.40 10.24 -10.50
CA ARG A 493 -41.46 9.95 -11.48
C ARG A 493 -40.91 9.43 -12.81
N ASP A 494 -39.84 10.05 -13.29
CA ASP A 494 -39.22 9.74 -14.59
C ASP A 494 -38.32 8.48 -14.53
N TYR A 495 -38.15 7.89 -13.34
CA TYR A 495 -37.49 6.60 -13.10
C TYR A 495 -38.48 5.50 -12.69
N MET A 496 -39.77 5.82 -12.55
CA MET A 496 -40.78 4.87 -12.10
C MET A 496 -41.15 3.91 -13.22
N CYS A 497 -40.95 2.61 -12.99
CA CYS A 497 -41.44 1.53 -13.84
C CYS A 497 -42.17 0.49 -12.98
N ASN A 498 -43.24 -0.09 -13.52
CA ASN A 498 -44.06 -1.08 -12.84
C ASN A 498 -43.27 -2.37 -12.54
N LEU A 499 -43.76 -3.14 -11.58
CA LEU A 499 -43.19 -4.45 -11.24
C LEU A 499 -43.65 -5.55 -12.21
N GLY A 500 -42.82 -6.59 -12.36
CA GLY A 500 -43.15 -7.84 -13.01
C GLY A 500 -43.86 -8.83 -12.07
N PRO A 501 -44.27 -10.01 -12.58
CA PRO A 501 -44.90 -11.05 -11.76
C PRO A 501 -43.98 -11.63 -10.66
N ASP A 502 -42.67 -11.49 -10.83
CA ASP A 502 -41.62 -11.85 -9.88
C ASP A 502 -41.35 -10.79 -8.79
N GLY A 503 -41.98 -9.62 -8.90
CA GLY A 503 -41.76 -8.48 -8.02
C GLY A 503 -40.50 -7.66 -8.30
N ARG A 504 -39.69 -8.00 -9.33
CA ARG A 504 -38.63 -7.12 -9.83
C ARG A 504 -39.23 -6.02 -10.70
N ARG A 505 -38.43 -5.01 -11.07
CA ARG A 505 -38.86 -3.98 -12.04
C ARG A 505 -38.77 -4.55 -13.46
N ARG A 506 -39.73 -4.26 -14.33
CA ARG A 506 -39.80 -4.89 -15.67
C ARG A 506 -38.65 -4.54 -16.61
N ASP A 507 -37.95 -3.45 -16.34
CA ASP A 507 -36.76 -2.93 -17.03
C ASP A 507 -35.47 -3.13 -16.21
N ALA A 508 -35.48 -3.97 -15.16
CA ALA A 508 -34.34 -4.12 -14.26
C ALA A 508 -33.12 -4.75 -14.95
N ASP A 509 -33.33 -5.63 -15.94
CA ASP A 509 -32.24 -6.30 -16.66
C ASP A 509 -31.70 -5.46 -17.83
N ASP A 510 -32.53 -4.56 -18.39
CA ASP A 510 -32.13 -3.58 -19.41
C ASP A 510 -31.28 -2.43 -18.85
N ARG A 511 -31.30 -2.22 -17.52
CA ARG A 511 -30.69 -1.06 -16.86
C ARG A 511 -29.48 -1.46 -16.02
N PRO A 512 -28.26 -1.06 -16.40
CA PRO A 512 -27.04 -1.56 -15.78
C PRO A 512 -26.93 -1.22 -14.29
N GLU A 513 -27.51 -0.11 -13.81
CA GLU A 513 -27.54 0.22 -12.38
C GLU A 513 -28.48 -0.66 -11.54
N LEU A 514 -29.27 -1.54 -12.19
CA LEU A 514 -30.18 -2.51 -11.58
C LEU A 514 -29.83 -3.98 -11.87
N CYS A 515 -28.94 -4.26 -12.83
CA CYS A 515 -28.46 -5.62 -13.14
C CYS A 515 -26.95 -5.84 -12.96
N ARG A 516 -26.13 -4.79 -12.86
CA ARG A 516 -24.67 -4.88 -12.67
C ARG A 516 -24.24 -4.34 -11.32
N GLY A 517 -23.30 -5.02 -10.67
CA GLY A 517 -22.69 -4.60 -9.41
C GLY A 517 -21.73 -3.42 -9.58
N THR A 518 -21.18 -3.22 -10.78
CA THR A 518 -20.31 -2.08 -11.09
C THR A 518 -20.88 -1.20 -12.21
N VAL A 519 -21.05 0.10 -11.93
CA VAL A 519 -21.41 1.13 -12.91
C VAL A 519 -20.66 2.43 -12.65
N GLU A 520 -20.61 3.30 -13.64
CA GLU A 520 -20.29 4.71 -13.46
C GLU A 520 -21.52 5.59 -13.71
N PHE A 521 -21.69 6.65 -12.93
CA PHE A 521 -22.67 7.70 -13.20
C PHE A 521 -21.98 8.96 -13.72
N VAL A 522 -22.65 9.66 -14.64
CA VAL A 522 -22.33 11.07 -14.96
C VAL A 522 -22.62 11.91 -13.72
N ALA A 523 -21.65 12.72 -13.28
CA ALA A 523 -21.82 13.55 -12.10
C ALA A 523 -22.45 14.92 -12.47
N THR A 524 -23.58 15.24 -11.85
CA THR A 524 -24.28 16.53 -12.04
C THR A 524 -23.59 17.69 -11.30
N LYS A 525 -24.06 18.91 -11.54
CA LYS A 525 -23.47 20.15 -10.98
C LYS A 525 -23.40 20.20 -9.44
N GLU A 526 -24.21 19.42 -8.71
CA GLU A 526 -24.08 19.32 -7.24
C GLU A 526 -22.80 18.60 -6.77
N PHE A 527 -22.11 17.87 -7.65
CA PHE A 527 -20.85 17.17 -7.37
C PHE A 527 -19.60 17.96 -7.82
N LEU A 528 -19.78 19.23 -8.17
CA LEU A 528 -18.75 20.13 -8.71
C LEU A 528 -18.65 21.40 -7.85
N VAL A 529 -17.49 21.62 -7.24
CA VAL A 529 -17.13 22.88 -6.54
C VAL A 529 -16.34 23.84 -7.43
N ARG A 530 -15.80 23.33 -8.54
CA ARG A 530 -15.10 24.01 -9.62
C ARG A 530 -15.25 23.19 -10.90
N ASP A 531 -14.81 23.70 -12.05
CA ASP A 531 -14.73 22.91 -13.28
C ASP A 531 -13.80 21.70 -13.13
N PRO A 532 -14.08 20.54 -13.78
CA PRO A 532 -13.27 19.34 -13.61
C PRO A 532 -11.82 19.56 -14.04
N MET A 533 -10.90 19.21 -13.14
CA MET A 533 -9.46 19.41 -13.30
C MET A 533 -8.89 18.87 -14.63
N PRO A 534 -8.00 19.64 -15.28
CA PRO A 534 -7.19 19.16 -16.41
C PRO A 534 -6.12 18.16 -15.94
N ALA A 535 -5.67 17.25 -16.81
CA ALA A 535 -4.51 16.42 -16.52
C ALA A 535 -3.23 17.28 -16.56
N VAL A 536 -2.59 17.48 -15.40
CA VAL A 536 -1.36 18.28 -15.27
C VAL A 536 -0.23 17.44 -14.71
N TYR A 537 0.90 17.39 -15.41
CA TYR A 537 2.09 16.65 -15.01
C TYR A 537 3.28 17.62 -14.90
N PHE A 538 3.87 17.72 -13.71
CA PHE A 538 5.00 18.64 -13.46
C PHE A 538 6.24 17.83 -13.06
N PHE A 539 7.27 17.89 -13.89
CA PHE A 539 8.51 17.15 -13.71
C PHE A 539 9.52 17.94 -12.86
N LEU A 540 10.11 17.28 -11.85
CA LEU A 540 11.16 17.83 -11.00
C LEU A 540 12.38 16.90 -11.05
N ILE A 541 13.52 17.40 -11.53
CA ILE A 541 14.72 16.56 -11.77
C ILE A 541 15.92 17.04 -10.95
N ASP A 542 16.47 16.16 -10.10
CA ASP A 542 17.73 16.35 -9.38
C ASP A 542 18.91 16.47 -10.38
N VAL A 543 19.62 17.59 -10.30
CA VAL A 543 20.81 17.93 -11.10
C VAL A 543 22.05 18.15 -10.22
N SER A 544 22.03 17.66 -8.97
CA SER A 544 23.19 17.63 -8.10
C SER A 544 24.35 16.86 -8.74
N MET A 545 25.58 17.16 -8.30
CA MET A 545 26.83 16.55 -8.76
C MET A 545 26.74 15.01 -8.81
N ASN A 546 26.08 14.37 -7.84
CA ASN A 546 25.93 12.92 -7.79
C ASN A 546 24.88 12.41 -8.79
N ALA A 547 23.78 13.13 -9.00
CA ALA A 547 22.76 12.78 -10.01
C ALA A 547 23.33 12.82 -11.43
N ILE A 548 24.21 13.81 -11.69
CA ILE A 548 24.98 13.94 -12.93
C ILE A 548 26.01 12.79 -13.06
N GLN A 549 26.88 12.61 -12.07
CA GLN A 549 27.98 11.62 -12.13
C GLN A 549 27.50 10.16 -12.21
N THR A 550 26.33 9.83 -11.65
CA THR A 550 25.73 8.49 -11.74
C THR A 550 24.93 8.27 -13.02
N GLY A 551 24.76 9.30 -13.85
CA GLY A 551 23.90 9.28 -15.04
C GLY A 551 22.41 9.29 -14.74
N ALA A 552 22.00 9.47 -13.48
CA ALA A 552 20.60 9.48 -13.05
C ALA A 552 19.80 10.63 -13.68
N THR A 553 20.37 11.84 -13.74
CA THR A 553 19.75 12.99 -14.43
C THR A 553 19.50 12.68 -15.91
N ALA A 554 20.48 12.07 -16.61
CA ALA A 554 20.35 11.72 -18.03
C ALA A 554 19.31 10.61 -18.26
N ALA A 555 19.28 9.59 -17.39
CA ALA A 555 18.27 8.54 -17.43
C ALA A 555 16.85 9.09 -17.17
N ALA A 556 16.69 10.03 -16.22
CA ALA A 556 15.42 10.71 -15.97
C ALA A 556 14.99 11.54 -17.19
N CYS A 557 15.88 12.36 -17.77
CA CYS A 557 15.56 13.17 -18.94
C CYS A 557 15.18 12.30 -20.16
N SER A 558 15.92 11.22 -20.40
CA SER A 558 15.64 10.26 -21.48
C SER A 558 14.33 9.48 -21.26
N ALA A 559 14.02 9.11 -20.02
CA ALA A 559 12.75 8.46 -19.68
C ALA A 559 11.56 9.39 -19.90
N ILE A 560 11.66 10.66 -19.50
CA ILE A 560 10.62 11.68 -19.74
C ILE A 560 10.46 11.91 -21.24
N ALA A 561 11.55 12.13 -21.98
CA ALA A 561 11.50 12.40 -23.42
C ALA A 561 10.77 11.30 -24.20
N GLN A 562 11.06 10.02 -23.90
CA GLN A 562 10.35 8.88 -24.50
C GLN A 562 8.88 8.79 -24.06
N ALA A 563 8.57 9.16 -22.81
CA ALA A 563 7.24 9.01 -22.23
C ALA A 563 6.27 10.17 -22.56
N ILE A 564 6.73 11.31 -23.08
CA ILE A 564 5.84 12.44 -23.47
C ILE A 564 4.74 11.99 -24.44
N SER A 565 5.06 11.08 -25.38
CA SER A 565 4.08 10.54 -26.34
C SER A 565 3.03 9.60 -25.72
N ASP A 566 3.23 9.13 -24.50
CA ASP A 566 2.26 8.30 -23.75
C ASP A 566 1.41 9.12 -22.75
N LEU A 567 1.56 10.46 -22.74
CA LEU A 567 0.68 11.34 -21.97
C LEU A 567 -0.75 11.31 -22.55
N PRO A 568 -1.81 11.40 -21.72
CA PRO A 568 -3.19 11.33 -22.21
C PRO A 568 -3.50 12.39 -23.28
N GLU A 569 -3.86 11.95 -24.48
CA GLU A 569 -4.27 12.85 -25.56
C GLU A 569 -5.49 13.68 -25.16
N GLY A 570 -5.36 15.02 -25.22
CA GLY A 570 -6.46 15.93 -24.98
C GLY A 570 -6.04 17.40 -24.99
N PRO A 571 -6.93 18.33 -25.39
CA PRO A 571 -6.64 19.77 -25.50
C PRO A 571 -6.45 20.48 -24.15
N ARG A 572 -6.41 19.72 -23.05
CA ARG A 572 -6.22 20.20 -21.67
C ARG A 572 -5.07 19.52 -20.94
N THR A 573 -4.32 18.62 -21.58
CA THR A 573 -3.18 17.96 -20.95
C THR A 573 -2.01 18.94 -20.90
N MET A 574 -1.58 19.31 -19.70
CA MET A 574 -0.54 20.33 -19.48
C MET A 574 0.70 19.73 -18.83
N VAL A 575 1.86 20.28 -19.20
CA VAL A 575 3.17 19.89 -18.70
C VAL A 575 3.96 21.10 -18.21
N GLY A 576 4.73 20.91 -17.14
CA GLY A 576 5.76 21.83 -16.65
C GLY A 576 7.01 21.08 -16.22
N ILE A 577 8.14 21.79 -16.12
CA ILE A 577 9.43 21.21 -15.75
C ILE A 577 10.29 22.18 -14.95
N ALA A 578 10.98 21.67 -13.94
CA ALA A 578 12.10 22.34 -13.29
C ALA A 578 13.21 21.33 -12.90
N THR A 579 14.45 21.81 -12.83
CA THR A 579 15.59 21.06 -12.28
C THR A 579 16.01 21.66 -10.94
N PHE A 580 16.62 20.89 -10.05
CA PHE A 580 17.01 21.40 -8.74
C PHE A 580 18.30 20.76 -8.18
N ASP A 581 19.04 21.56 -7.42
CA ASP A 581 20.20 21.14 -6.62
C ASP A 581 20.17 21.88 -5.26
N SER A 582 21.06 22.84 -5.02
CA SER A 582 20.94 23.86 -3.97
C SER A 582 19.96 24.99 -4.31
N ALA A 583 19.61 25.16 -5.60
CA ALA A 583 18.61 26.10 -6.09
C ALA A 583 17.57 25.39 -6.98
N ILE A 584 16.50 26.09 -7.34
CA ILE A 584 15.42 25.57 -8.19
C ILE A 584 15.42 26.33 -9.53
N HIS A 585 15.40 25.61 -10.64
CA HIS A 585 15.54 26.15 -12.00
C HIS A 585 14.27 25.82 -12.79
N PHE A 586 13.35 26.77 -12.91
CA PHE A 586 12.16 26.65 -13.77
C PHE A 586 12.52 26.92 -15.23
N TYR A 587 11.76 26.34 -16.16
CA TYR A 587 11.91 26.61 -17.60
C TYR A 587 10.60 27.05 -18.22
N SER A 588 10.61 28.16 -18.98
CA SER A 588 9.48 28.51 -19.86
C SER A 588 9.73 27.95 -21.27
N LEU A 589 8.70 27.31 -21.84
CA LEU A 589 8.81 26.47 -23.04
C LEU A 589 8.03 27.05 -24.25
N LYS A 590 7.70 28.34 -24.26
CA LYS A 590 6.87 28.95 -25.31
C LYS A 590 7.52 28.84 -26.70
N ARG A 591 6.77 28.40 -27.72
CA ARG A 591 7.23 28.34 -29.14
C ARG A 591 7.77 29.68 -29.69
N ALA A 592 7.36 30.80 -29.11
CA ALA A 592 7.86 32.13 -29.49
C ALA A 592 9.30 32.40 -29.04
N GLN A 593 9.86 31.58 -28.15
CA GLN A 593 11.25 31.60 -27.73
C GLN A 593 12.00 30.50 -28.51
N GLN A 594 13.09 30.85 -29.20
CA GLN A 594 13.92 29.88 -29.94
C GLN A 594 14.79 29.00 -29.02
N GLN A 595 14.86 29.31 -27.73
CA GLN A 595 15.53 28.52 -26.69
C GLN A 595 14.72 28.65 -25.39
N PRO A 596 14.60 27.58 -24.58
CA PRO A 596 13.93 27.63 -23.28
C PRO A 596 14.54 28.66 -22.33
N LEU A 597 13.70 29.47 -21.68
CA LEU A 597 14.16 30.45 -20.69
C LEU A 597 14.26 29.82 -19.30
N MET A 598 15.47 29.63 -18.79
CA MET A 598 15.73 29.20 -17.40
C MET A 598 15.51 30.37 -16.42
N LEU A 599 14.82 30.11 -15.32
CA LEU A 599 14.50 31.06 -14.24
C LEU A 599 14.89 30.45 -12.89
N ILE A 600 15.87 31.06 -12.21
CA ILE A 600 16.47 30.52 -10.99
C ILE A 600 15.80 31.12 -9.75
N VAL A 601 15.33 30.25 -8.85
CA VAL A 601 14.82 30.56 -7.51
C VAL A 601 15.86 30.05 -6.50
N PRO A 602 16.68 30.94 -5.90
CA PRO A 602 17.73 30.55 -4.96
C PRO A 602 17.26 30.49 -3.50
N ASP A 603 16.06 31.00 -3.18
CA ASP A 603 15.50 30.84 -1.83
C ASP A 603 14.79 29.48 -1.74
N VAL A 604 15.35 28.62 -0.88
CA VAL A 604 14.87 27.26 -0.62
C VAL A 604 14.18 27.12 0.73
N GLN A 605 13.94 28.23 1.43
CA GLN A 605 13.20 28.28 2.70
C GLN A 605 11.85 28.98 2.52
N ASP A 606 11.81 30.17 1.90
CA ASP A 606 10.56 30.86 1.51
C ASP A 606 10.36 30.79 -0.01
N VAL A 607 9.86 29.63 -0.44
CA VAL A 607 9.82 29.22 -1.84
C VAL A 607 8.67 29.89 -2.60
N TYR A 608 8.98 30.48 -3.77
CA TYR A 608 8.03 31.14 -4.65
C TYR A 608 8.11 30.64 -6.11
N THR A 609 7.09 30.94 -6.90
CA THR A 609 7.09 30.73 -8.37
C THR A 609 7.60 31.98 -9.08
N PRO A 610 8.57 31.88 -10.02
CA PRO A 610 9.18 33.06 -10.64
C PRO A 610 8.26 33.75 -11.67
N LEU A 611 7.18 33.09 -12.10
CA LEU A 611 6.12 33.64 -12.95
C LEU A 611 4.75 33.27 -12.37
N GLN A 612 3.71 34.02 -12.74
CA GLN A 612 2.30 33.73 -12.39
C GLN A 612 1.60 32.82 -13.42
N THR A 613 2.19 32.70 -14.62
CA THR A 613 1.71 31.92 -15.76
C THR A 613 2.92 31.28 -16.46
N ASP A 614 2.70 30.49 -17.52
CA ASP A 614 3.75 30.03 -18.44
C ASP A 614 4.82 29.07 -17.87
N LEU A 615 4.62 28.58 -16.64
CA LEU A 615 5.36 27.48 -16.00
C LEU A 615 4.75 26.10 -16.27
N ILE A 616 3.47 26.09 -16.66
CA ILE A 616 2.79 24.93 -17.28
C ILE A 616 2.17 25.39 -18.60
N LEU A 617 2.26 24.56 -19.62
CA LEU A 617 1.71 24.79 -20.97
C LEU A 617 1.05 23.51 -21.50
N PRO A 618 0.10 23.58 -22.44
CA PRO A 618 -0.43 22.40 -23.11
C PRO A 618 0.68 21.61 -23.80
N VAL A 619 0.70 20.28 -23.66
CA VAL A 619 1.76 19.42 -24.25
C VAL A 619 1.89 19.67 -25.75
N SER A 620 0.77 19.78 -26.45
CA SER A 620 0.72 20.08 -27.88
C SER A 620 1.37 21.41 -28.27
N GLU A 621 1.48 22.37 -27.35
CA GLU A 621 2.15 23.66 -27.60
C GLU A 621 3.67 23.58 -27.37
N CYS A 622 4.15 22.81 -26.39
CA CYS A 622 5.54 22.87 -25.94
C CYS A 622 6.40 21.62 -26.20
N GLN A 623 5.86 20.53 -26.77
CA GLN A 623 6.56 19.26 -26.97
C GLN A 623 7.98 19.39 -27.56
N GLU A 624 8.14 20.00 -28.73
CA GLU A 624 9.45 20.15 -29.40
C GLU A 624 10.48 20.88 -28.52
N ASN A 625 10.06 21.92 -27.80
CA ASN A 625 10.90 22.69 -26.89
C ASN A 625 11.24 21.91 -25.61
N LEU A 626 10.34 21.03 -25.15
CA LEU A 626 10.55 20.16 -24.00
C LEU A 626 11.53 19.03 -24.32
N GLU A 627 11.42 18.42 -25.50
CA GLU A 627 12.34 17.38 -25.99
C GLU A 627 13.77 17.93 -26.13
N GLN A 628 13.92 19.10 -26.78
CA GLN A 628 15.22 19.80 -26.88
C GLN A 628 15.79 20.18 -25.50
N LEU A 629 14.95 20.62 -24.56
CA LEU A 629 15.39 20.91 -23.20
C LEU A 629 15.92 19.65 -22.50
N LEU A 630 15.19 18.54 -22.57
CA LEU A 630 15.55 17.27 -21.93
C LEU A 630 16.86 16.69 -22.49
N GLU A 631 17.13 16.84 -23.79
CA GLU A 631 18.43 16.49 -24.38
C GLU A 631 19.56 17.39 -23.83
N SER A 632 19.28 18.69 -23.63
CA SER A 632 20.30 19.66 -23.20
C SER A 632 20.64 19.63 -21.70
N ILE A 633 19.69 19.31 -20.81
CA ILE A 633 19.85 19.38 -19.34
C ILE A 633 21.12 18.66 -18.83
N PRO A 634 21.44 17.42 -19.23
CA PRO A 634 22.66 16.74 -18.77
C PRO A 634 23.95 17.49 -19.10
N SER A 635 24.00 18.19 -20.24
CA SER A 635 25.15 19.02 -20.64
C SER A 635 25.21 20.35 -19.88
N MET A 636 24.06 20.97 -19.58
CA MET A 636 23.99 22.22 -18.80
C MET A 636 24.61 22.07 -17.40
N PHE A 637 24.44 20.89 -16.79
CA PHE A 637 24.88 20.59 -15.43
C PHE A 637 26.10 19.65 -15.35
N GLU A 638 26.74 19.30 -16.48
CA GLU A 638 27.91 18.38 -16.54
C GLU A 638 29.01 18.75 -15.53
N ASN A 639 29.28 20.05 -15.39
CA ASN A 639 30.35 20.57 -14.54
C ASN A 639 29.89 20.93 -13.11
N ASN A 640 28.64 20.60 -12.73
CA ASN A 640 28.10 20.94 -11.42
C ASN A 640 28.89 20.29 -10.27
N ARG A 641 29.08 21.05 -9.19
CA ARG A 641 29.82 20.64 -7.97
C ARG A 641 28.96 20.73 -6.70
N VAL A 642 27.70 21.13 -6.81
CA VAL A 642 26.74 21.12 -5.70
C VAL A 642 26.41 19.67 -5.35
N ALA A 643 26.76 19.23 -4.15
CA ALA A 643 26.46 17.88 -3.65
C ALA A 643 25.06 17.79 -2.98
N ASP A 644 24.50 18.95 -2.62
CA ASP A 644 23.26 19.10 -1.87
C ASP A 644 21.98 19.01 -2.73
N SER A 645 20.86 18.70 -2.08
CA SER A 645 19.53 18.67 -2.71
C SER A 645 18.48 19.39 -1.87
N ALA A 646 17.81 20.35 -2.51
CA ALA A 646 16.68 21.12 -2.02
C ALA A 646 15.32 20.47 -2.38
N PHE A 647 15.26 19.13 -2.41
CA PHE A 647 14.08 18.32 -2.77
C PHE A 647 12.74 18.81 -2.20
N GLY A 648 12.67 19.14 -0.90
CA GLY A 648 11.45 19.64 -0.27
C GLY A 648 11.04 21.03 -0.79
N ALA A 649 12.03 21.91 -1.01
CA ALA A 649 11.80 23.21 -1.62
C ALA A 649 11.35 23.08 -3.09
N ALA A 650 11.99 22.19 -3.88
CA ALA A 650 11.60 21.92 -5.26
C ALA A 650 10.15 21.38 -5.35
N MET A 651 9.75 20.45 -4.48
CA MET A 651 8.37 20.00 -4.38
C MET A 651 7.41 21.15 -4.03
N LYS A 652 7.77 22.02 -3.08
CA LYS A 652 6.96 23.19 -2.72
C LYS A 652 6.81 24.16 -3.89
N ALA A 653 7.87 24.36 -4.68
CA ALA A 653 7.87 25.23 -5.86
C ALA A 653 6.98 24.68 -6.98
N GLY A 654 7.13 23.39 -7.32
CA GLY A 654 6.29 22.71 -8.30
C GLY A 654 4.82 22.67 -7.88
N PHE A 655 4.54 22.43 -6.58
CA PHE A 655 3.20 22.55 -6.02
C PHE A 655 2.62 23.95 -6.23
N LEU A 656 3.36 25.02 -5.92
CA LEU A 656 2.88 26.39 -6.11
C LEU A 656 2.57 26.69 -7.58
N ALA A 657 3.38 26.18 -8.51
CA ALA A 657 3.18 26.33 -9.96
C ALA A 657 1.89 25.67 -10.48
N ILE A 658 1.41 24.61 -9.82
CA ILE A 658 0.17 23.90 -10.20
C ILE A 658 -0.97 24.05 -9.17
N LYS A 659 -0.82 24.91 -8.15
CA LYS A 659 -1.77 25.05 -7.02
C LYS A 659 -3.18 25.47 -7.44
N SER A 660 -3.31 26.23 -8.53
CA SER A 660 -4.60 26.67 -9.08
C SER A 660 -5.31 25.56 -9.87
N THR A 661 -4.55 24.65 -10.49
CA THR A 661 -5.10 23.56 -11.31
C THR A 661 -5.31 22.28 -10.53
N GLY A 662 -4.43 21.97 -9.58
CA GLY A 662 -4.17 20.58 -9.15
C GLY A 662 -3.31 19.86 -10.20
N GLY A 663 -2.92 18.60 -9.92
CA GLY A 663 -2.04 17.85 -10.83
C GLY A 663 -1.23 16.75 -10.17
N LYS A 664 -0.15 16.38 -10.85
CA LYS A 664 0.79 15.32 -10.44
C LYS A 664 2.23 15.83 -10.52
N LEU A 665 2.92 15.86 -9.38
CA LEU A 665 4.37 16.10 -9.31
C LEU A 665 5.10 14.77 -9.51
N LEU A 666 6.05 14.75 -10.45
CA LEU A 666 6.86 13.59 -10.80
C LEU A 666 8.33 13.92 -10.49
N VAL A 667 8.82 13.44 -9.35
CA VAL A 667 10.07 13.91 -8.74
C VAL A 667 11.17 12.85 -8.83
N PHE A 668 12.26 13.17 -9.52
CA PHE A 668 13.44 12.31 -9.68
C PHE A 668 14.53 12.80 -8.73
N GLN A 669 14.91 11.96 -7.76
CA GLN A 669 15.80 12.32 -6.64
C GLN A 669 16.89 11.25 -6.48
N SER A 670 18.16 11.68 -6.42
CA SER A 670 19.32 10.76 -6.41
C SER A 670 20.11 10.77 -5.10
N VAL A 671 20.16 11.92 -4.40
CA VAL A 671 20.87 12.08 -3.11
C VAL A 671 19.92 12.17 -1.91
N LEU A 672 20.47 12.25 -0.69
CA LEU A 672 19.73 12.65 0.51
C LEU A 672 19.30 14.13 0.39
N PRO A 673 18.02 14.47 0.66
CA PRO A 673 17.53 15.86 0.76
C PRO A 673 18.21 16.70 1.86
N SER A 674 19.40 17.26 1.61
CA SER A 674 20.18 17.96 2.64
C SER A 674 19.80 19.44 2.88
N LEU A 675 19.05 20.07 1.98
CA LEU A 675 18.86 21.53 1.97
C LEU A 675 17.38 21.96 1.91
N GLY A 676 17.10 23.18 2.37
CA GLY A 676 15.79 23.84 2.25
C GLY A 676 14.74 23.34 3.24
N VAL A 677 13.48 23.69 2.97
CA VAL A 677 12.33 23.23 3.76
C VAL A 677 12.19 21.70 3.69
N GLY A 678 12.11 21.04 4.85
CA GLY A 678 12.03 19.59 4.96
C GLY A 678 13.35 18.84 4.73
N SER A 679 14.49 19.51 4.95
CA SER A 679 15.83 18.89 4.90
C SER A 679 16.04 17.78 5.93
N LEU A 680 16.89 16.82 5.59
CA LEU A 680 17.13 15.56 6.29
C LEU A 680 18.64 15.34 6.52
N SER A 681 18.99 14.62 7.59
CA SER A 681 20.37 14.28 7.95
C SER A 681 20.65 12.77 7.82
N ALA A 682 21.93 12.39 7.77
CA ALA A 682 22.39 11.01 7.61
C ALA A 682 22.26 10.14 8.89
N ARG A 683 21.09 10.22 9.55
CA ARG A 683 20.77 9.64 10.87
C ARG A 683 20.94 8.12 10.99
N GLU A 684 21.10 7.39 9.89
CA GLU A 684 21.47 5.97 9.93
C GLU A 684 22.81 5.74 10.67
N ALA A 685 23.81 6.60 10.48
CA ALA A 685 25.13 6.43 11.09
C ALA A 685 25.08 6.53 12.62
N GLU A 686 24.31 7.47 13.14
CA GLU A 686 24.03 7.66 14.57
C GLU A 686 23.21 6.49 15.13
N GLY A 687 22.24 6.01 14.34
CA GLY A 687 21.40 4.85 14.67
C GLY A 687 22.19 3.56 14.87
N ARG A 688 23.14 3.24 13.97
CA ARG A 688 23.90 1.98 14.00
C ARG A 688 24.64 1.72 15.32
N ALA A 689 25.03 2.75 16.05
CA ALA A 689 25.67 2.61 17.37
C ALA A 689 24.73 2.06 18.46
N ASN A 690 23.41 2.22 18.29
CA ASN A 690 22.38 1.86 19.28
C ASN A 690 21.53 0.64 18.87
N VAL A 691 21.73 0.08 17.67
CA VAL A 691 20.91 -1.02 17.10
C VAL A 691 21.21 -2.40 17.73
N THR A 692 22.28 -2.53 18.52
CA THR A 692 22.61 -3.79 19.23
C THR A 692 21.64 -4.17 20.35
N THR A 693 20.76 -3.26 20.77
CA THR A 693 19.60 -3.54 21.64
C THR A 693 18.31 -3.09 20.98
N GLY A 694 17.20 -3.76 21.31
CA GLY A 694 15.88 -3.56 20.67
C GLY A 694 15.16 -2.29 21.12
N ASP A 695 15.88 -1.17 21.20
CA ASP A 695 15.45 0.06 21.85
C ASP A 695 14.55 0.94 20.97
N LYS A 696 13.78 1.81 21.65
CA LYS A 696 12.84 2.76 21.02
C LYS A 696 13.52 3.71 20.02
N GLU A 697 14.82 3.95 20.16
CA GLU A 697 15.61 4.78 19.24
C GLU A 697 15.66 4.19 17.83
N ALA A 698 15.78 2.86 17.69
CA ALA A 698 15.83 2.21 16.38
C ALA A 698 14.50 2.33 15.60
N LEU A 699 13.37 2.45 16.30
CA LEU A 699 12.06 2.66 15.67
C LEU A 699 11.88 4.09 15.13
N LYS A 700 12.54 5.10 15.72
CA LYS A 700 12.50 6.49 15.21
C LYS A 700 13.07 6.62 13.80
N LEU A 701 14.01 5.74 13.44
CA LEU A 701 14.64 5.68 12.12
C LEU A 701 13.70 5.13 11.03
N LEU A 702 12.55 4.55 11.42
CA LEU A 702 11.48 4.08 10.54
C LEU A 702 10.23 4.99 10.60
N GLN A 703 10.34 6.13 11.27
CA GLN A 703 9.38 7.24 11.23
C GLN A 703 10.03 8.46 10.54
N PRO A 704 9.24 9.39 9.97
CA PRO A 704 9.78 10.66 9.48
C PRO A 704 10.51 11.43 10.59
N VAL A 705 11.51 12.24 10.21
CA VAL A 705 12.26 13.10 11.15
C VAL A 705 11.33 14.04 11.94
N ASP A 706 10.35 14.65 11.26
CA ASP A 706 9.40 15.58 11.84
C ASP A 706 8.03 15.55 11.12
N ASN A 707 7.20 16.59 11.32
CA ASN A 707 5.92 16.77 10.63
C ASN A 707 5.99 17.74 9.43
N THR A 708 7.15 18.24 9.01
CA THR A 708 7.29 19.26 7.96
C THR A 708 6.82 18.74 6.61
N LEU A 709 7.41 17.63 6.14
CA LEU A 709 6.98 16.96 4.90
C LEU A 709 5.52 16.49 4.96
N LYS A 710 5.05 16.07 6.15
CA LYS A 710 3.64 15.68 6.36
C LYS A 710 2.68 16.87 6.22
N THR A 711 3.06 18.03 6.75
CA THR A 711 2.26 19.26 6.68
C THR A 711 2.19 19.77 5.23
N MET A 712 3.31 19.74 4.50
CA MET A 712 3.33 20.00 3.06
C MET A 712 2.41 19.03 2.31
N ALA A 713 2.47 17.74 2.59
CA ALA A 713 1.65 16.74 1.91
C ALA A 713 0.14 16.90 2.18
N LEU A 714 -0.25 17.36 3.36
CA LEU A 714 -1.65 17.72 3.68
C LEU A 714 -2.12 18.96 2.91
N GLU A 715 -1.25 19.97 2.73
CA GLU A 715 -1.53 21.12 1.86
C GLU A 715 -1.62 20.68 0.38
N PHE A 716 -0.70 19.85 -0.10
CA PHE A 716 -0.71 19.35 -1.48
C PHE A 716 -2.02 18.62 -1.79
N ALA A 717 -2.47 17.76 -0.87
CA ALA A 717 -3.75 17.06 -0.98
C ALA A 717 -4.99 17.99 -0.90
N GLU A 718 -4.87 19.21 -0.37
CA GLU A 718 -5.96 20.20 -0.37
C GLU A 718 -6.25 20.72 -1.78
N TYR A 719 -5.20 21.11 -2.50
CA TYR A 719 -5.26 21.66 -3.85
C TYR A 719 -5.21 20.57 -4.93
N GLN A 720 -5.52 19.32 -4.55
CA GLN A 720 -5.61 18.17 -5.46
C GLN A 720 -4.30 17.90 -6.23
N VAL A 721 -3.17 18.04 -5.53
CA VAL A 721 -1.84 17.69 -6.03
C VAL A 721 -1.40 16.33 -5.47
N SER A 722 -1.13 15.38 -6.36
CA SER A 722 -0.48 14.11 -6.05
C SER A 722 1.03 14.19 -6.28
N VAL A 723 1.83 13.40 -5.56
CA VAL A 723 3.30 13.35 -5.73
C VAL A 723 3.76 11.91 -5.87
N ASP A 724 4.46 11.60 -6.96
CA ASP A 724 5.19 10.33 -7.13
C ASP A 724 6.70 10.62 -7.15
N VAL A 725 7.49 9.76 -6.49
CA VAL A 725 8.94 9.98 -6.29
C VAL A 725 9.75 8.80 -6.83
N PHE A 726 10.68 9.08 -7.72
CA PHE A 726 11.61 8.15 -8.36
C PHE A 726 13.00 8.32 -7.73
N LEU A 727 13.42 7.34 -6.92
CA LEU A 727 14.66 7.37 -6.14
C LEU A 727 15.79 6.62 -6.86
N THR A 728 16.59 7.36 -7.63
CA THR A 728 17.72 6.87 -8.44
C THR A 728 19.03 6.98 -7.66
N THR A 729 19.17 6.23 -6.56
CA THR A 729 20.23 6.45 -5.56
C THR A 729 21.24 5.31 -5.41
N GLN A 730 22.44 5.67 -4.97
CA GLN A 730 23.51 4.73 -4.59
C GLN A 730 23.84 4.79 -3.09
N SER A 731 23.17 5.65 -2.31
CA SER A 731 23.41 5.88 -0.87
C SER A 731 22.14 5.76 -0.03
N TYR A 732 22.22 6.11 1.26
CA TYR A 732 21.06 6.32 2.13
C TYR A 732 20.36 7.64 1.75
N VAL A 733 19.03 7.67 1.73
CA VAL A 733 18.20 8.84 1.37
C VAL A 733 17.03 9.11 2.33
N ASP A 734 16.85 8.29 3.37
CA ASP A 734 15.77 8.40 4.36
C ASP A 734 14.35 8.29 3.77
N ILE A 735 14.04 7.12 3.20
CA ILE A 735 12.73 6.80 2.63
C ILE A 735 11.62 6.85 3.70
N ALA A 736 11.94 6.65 4.99
CA ALA A 736 10.98 6.80 6.09
C ALA A 736 10.43 8.25 6.19
N SER A 737 11.25 9.25 5.86
CA SER A 737 10.82 10.65 5.78
C SER A 737 10.19 10.98 4.42
N ILE A 738 10.85 10.59 3.31
CA ILE A 738 10.40 10.93 1.95
C ILE A 738 9.01 10.34 1.64
N SER A 739 8.76 9.07 2.01
CA SER A 739 7.56 8.34 1.60
C SER A 739 6.23 8.89 2.15
N VAL A 740 6.27 9.73 3.19
CA VAL A 740 5.08 10.38 3.77
C VAL A 740 4.33 11.24 2.75
N VAL A 741 5.05 11.88 1.81
CA VAL A 741 4.44 12.75 0.80
C VAL A 741 3.62 11.96 -0.23
N PRO A 742 4.16 10.95 -0.96
CA PRO A 742 3.36 10.09 -1.82
C PRO A 742 2.26 9.33 -1.06
N GLN A 743 2.53 8.84 0.17
CA GLN A 743 1.50 8.15 0.95
C GLN A 743 0.30 9.05 1.28
N THR A 744 0.53 10.29 1.71
CA THR A 744 -0.56 11.23 2.07
C THR A 744 -1.27 11.80 0.83
N THR A 745 -0.56 11.97 -0.29
CA THR A 745 -1.11 12.58 -1.53
C THR A 745 -1.62 11.54 -2.55
N GLY A 746 -1.64 10.26 -2.20
CA GLY A 746 -2.15 9.18 -3.05
C GLY A 746 -1.20 8.73 -4.16
N GLY A 747 0.07 9.14 -4.15
CA GLY A 747 1.11 8.72 -5.12
C GLY A 747 1.88 7.45 -4.69
N ARG A 748 3.04 7.20 -5.33
CA ARG A 748 3.92 6.04 -5.07
C ARG A 748 5.40 6.45 -4.99
N VAL A 749 6.20 5.67 -4.24
CA VAL A 749 7.67 5.70 -4.31
C VAL A 749 8.12 4.60 -5.27
N TYR A 750 9.09 4.90 -6.12
CA TYR A 750 9.84 3.96 -6.96
C TYR A 750 11.31 4.00 -6.51
N TYR A 751 11.97 2.85 -6.36
CA TYR A 751 13.29 2.77 -5.72
C TYR A 751 14.26 1.93 -6.54
N TYR A 752 15.32 2.57 -7.02
CA TYR A 752 16.37 1.97 -7.85
C TYR A 752 17.66 1.97 -7.05
N TYR A 753 17.92 0.89 -6.32
CA TYR A 753 19.10 0.76 -5.47
C TYR A 753 19.92 -0.52 -5.75
N PRO A 754 21.26 -0.44 -5.78
CA PRO A 754 21.98 0.77 -6.21
C PRO A 754 21.55 1.12 -7.64
N PHE A 755 21.38 2.41 -7.95
CA PHE A 755 21.05 2.84 -9.31
C PHE A 755 22.23 2.66 -10.27
N SER A 756 21.95 2.18 -11.49
CA SER A 756 22.89 2.20 -12.61
C SER A 756 22.24 2.71 -13.89
N ALA A 757 22.88 3.70 -14.52
CA ALA A 757 22.55 4.17 -15.87
C ALA A 757 22.77 3.13 -16.98
N LEU A 758 23.31 1.93 -16.68
CA LEU A 758 23.41 0.82 -17.63
C LEU A 758 22.18 -0.12 -17.57
N SER A 759 21.78 -0.57 -16.38
CA SER A 759 20.72 -1.60 -16.22
C SER A 759 19.33 -1.04 -15.97
N ASP A 760 19.23 0.14 -15.35
CA ASP A 760 17.97 0.64 -14.81
C ASP A 760 17.17 1.62 -15.69
N PRO A 761 17.71 2.32 -16.74
CA PRO A 761 16.91 3.23 -17.55
C PRO A 761 15.67 2.56 -18.19
N ALA A 762 15.80 1.29 -18.61
CA ALA A 762 14.68 0.52 -19.15
C ALA A 762 13.55 0.32 -18.12
N LYS A 763 13.87 0.17 -16.83
CA LYS A 763 12.86 0.12 -15.77
C LYS A 763 12.31 1.50 -15.46
N LEU A 764 13.18 2.50 -15.30
CA LEU A 764 12.78 3.89 -15.01
C LEU A 764 11.79 4.42 -16.06
N PHE A 765 12.06 4.18 -17.34
CA PHE A 765 11.14 4.50 -18.44
C PHE A 765 9.81 3.75 -18.34
N ASN A 766 9.82 2.42 -18.18
CA ASN A 766 8.57 1.65 -18.12
C ASN A 766 7.73 1.98 -16.88
N ASP A 767 8.36 2.19 -15.72
CA ASP A 767 7.69 2.58 -14.48
C ASP A 767 7.06 3.98 -14.60
N LEU A 768 7.76 4.94 -15.24
CA LEU A 768 7.24 6.28 -15.55
C LEU A 768 6.11 6.24 -16.59
N ARG A 769 6.31 5.51 -17.69
CA ARG A 769 5.32 5.30 -18.76
C ARG A 769 4.03 4.72 -18.18
N TRP A 770 4.13 3.71 -17.32
CA TRP A 770 2.99 3.15 -16.61
C TRP A 770 2.36 4.16 -15.65
N ASN A 771 3.16 4.98 -14.94
CA ASN A 771 2.66 6.00 -14.02
C ASN A 771 1.75 7.06 -14.69
N ILE A 772 2.05 7.45 -15.94
CA ILE A 772 1.27 8.45 -16.69
C ILE A 772 0.11 7.87 -17.52
N SER A 773 0.28 6.68 -18.12
CA SER A 773 -0.66 6.12 -19.11
C SER A 773 -1.71 5.18 -18.52
N ARG A 774 -1.47 4.59 -17.34
CA ARG A 774 -2.42 3.65 -16.73
C ARG A 774 -3.76 4.30 -16.36
N PRO A 775 -4.86 3.52 -16.28
CA PRO A 775 -6.16 4.01 -15.81
C PRO A 775 -6.04 4.70 -14.44
N GLN A 776 -6.34 6.00 -14.41
CA GLN A 776 -6.27 6.82 -13.20
C GLN A 776 -7.34 7.92 -13.18
N GLY A 777 -7.65 8.39 -11.98
CA GLY A 777 -8.61 9.46 -11.71
C GLY A 777 -8.03 10.46 -10.71
N PHE A 778 -8.41 11.73 -10.88
CA PHE A 778 -7.96 12.88 -10.09
C PHE A 778 -9.09 13.46 -9.23
N GLU A 779 -8.74 14.33 -8.28
CA GLU A 779 -9.67 15.04 -7.38
C GLU A 779 -10.68 14.10 -6.70
N ALA A 780 -10.25 12.89 -6.36
CA ALA A 780 -11.16 11.80 -6.06
C ALA A 780 -11.52 11.76 -4.57
N VAL A 781 -12.76 11.40 -4.27
CA VAL A 781 -13.24 11.17 -2.91
C VAL A 781 -13.91 9.80 -2.87
N MET A 782 -13.40 8.91 -2.02
CA MET A 782 -13.91 7.56 -1.86
C MET A 782 -14.63 7.40 -0.52
N ARG A 783 -15.78 6.73 -0.55
CA ARG A 783 -16.54 6.37 0.65
C ARG A 783 -17.13 4.97 0.52
N VAL A 784 -16.82 4.11 1.48
CA VAL A 784 -17.46 2.80 1.63
C VAL A 784 -18.65 2.89 2.59
N ARG A 785 -19.72 2.16 2.26
CA ARG A 785 -20.92 1.95 3.07
C ARG A 785 -21.15 0.45 3.22
N CYS A 786 -21.73 0.03 4.34
CA CYS A 786 -22.13 -1.34 4.62
C CYS A 786 -23.59 -1.38 5.11
N SER A 787 -24.19 -2.57 5.17
CA SER A 787 -25.52 -2.74 5.77
C SER A 787 -25.54 -2.47 7.27
N GLN A 788 -26.69 -2.01 7.78
CA GLN A 788 -26.95 -1.88 9.21
C GLN A 788 -26.64 -3.20 9.94
N GLY A 789 -25.95 -3.10 11.08
CA GLY A 789 -25.33 -4.23 11.79
C GLY A 789 -23.80 -4.20 11.70
N LEU A 790 -23.24 -3.65 10.62
CA LEU A 790 -21.81 -3.33 10.51
C LEU A 790 -21.54 -1.83 10.49
N GLN A 791 -20.37 -1.44 10.96
CA GLN A 791 -19.80 -0.10 10.78
C GLN A 791 -18.38 -0.23 10.20
N VAL A 792 -18.05 0.64 9.22
CA VAL A 792 -16.66 0.88 8.80
C VAL A 792 -15.87 1.34 10.02
N GLN A 793 -14.79 0.64 10.34
CA GLN A 793 -13.90 0.96 11.44
C GLN A 793 -12.79 1.90 10.95
N ASP A 794 -11.95 1.42 10.02
CA ASP A 794 -10.82 2.18 9.50
C ASP A 794 -10.53 1.90 8.02
N TYR A 795 -9.75 2.81 7.43
CA TYR A 795 -9.21 2.73 6.08
C TYR A 795 -7.68 2.67 6.18
N PHE A 796 -7.02 1.92 5.30
CA PHE A 796 -5.56 1.82 5.21
C PHE A 796 -5.09 1.81 3.74
N GLY A 797 -4.08 2.61 3.41
CA GLY A 797 -3.58 2.81 2.05
C GLY A 797 -3.02 4.23 1.85
N ASN A 798 -2.70 4.60 0.61
CA ASN A 798 -2.19 5.93 0.27
C ASN A 798 -3.36 6.89 -0.03
N PHE A 799 -3.67 7.78 0.90
CA PHE A 799 -4.71 8.82 0.79
C PHE A 799 -4.57 9.89 1.89
N CYS A 800 -5.31 10.98 1.76
CA CYS A 800 -5.52 11.94 2.83
C CYS A 800 -6.86 11.63 3.55
N LYS A 801 -6.88 11.63 4.88
CA LYS A 801 -8.09 11.35 5.69
C LYS A 801 -8.48 12.62 6.47
N ARG A 802 -9.23 13.52 5.84
CA ARG A 802 -9.73 14.76 6.49
C ARG A 802 -10.91 14.51 7.43
N VAL A 803 -11.76 13.53 7.10
CA VAL A 803 -12.93 13.13 7.90
C VAL A 803 -12.90 11.63 8.20
N PRO A 804 -13.61 11.13 9.23
CA PRO A 804 -13.55 9.71 9.58
C PRO A 804 -14.14 8.76 8.52
N THR A 805 -15.14 9.22 7.75
CA THR A 805 -15.97 8.35 6.90
C THR A 805 -15.54 8.26 5.44
N ASP A 806 -14.83 9.27 4.95
CA ASP A 806 -14.54 9.51 3.52
C ASP A 806 -13.04 9.82 3.40
N ILE A 807 -12.40 9.37 2.32
CA ILE A 807 -10.97 9.60 2.07
C ILE A 807 -10.75 10.41 0.78
N ASP A 808 -9.80 11.34 0.85
CA ASP A 808 -9.43 12.24 -0.24
C ASP A 808 -8.21 11.67 -0.99
N LEU A 809 -8.33 11.61 -2.31
CA LEU A 809 -7.40 10.94 -3.22
C LEU A 809 -7.05 11.90 -4.37
N PRO A 810 -6.04 12.78 -4.21
CA PRO A 810 -5.62 13.74 -5.23
C PRO A 810 -5.38 13.08 -6.60
N ALA A 811 -4.78 11.89 -6.57
CA ALA A 811 -4.85 10.90 -7.65
C ALA A 811 -5.07 9.49 -7.07
N ILE A 812 -5.72 8.62 -7.85
CA ILE A 812 -5.85 7.17 -7.62
C ILE A 812 -5.76 6.45 -8.96
N ASP A 813 -5.18 5.25 -9.00
CA ASP A 813 -4.91 4.51 -10.23
C ASP A 813 -5.14 3.00 -10.10
N SER A 814 -4.94 2.28 -11.20
CA SER A 814 -5.18 0.84 -11.35
C SER A 814 -4.50 -0.05 -10.33
N ASP A 815 -3.39 0.41 -9.74
CA ASP A 815 -2.50 -0.43 -8.94
C ASP A 815 -2.87 -0.35 -7.44
N LYS A 816 -3.49 0.75 -7.03
CA LYS A 816 -3.71 1.14 -5.63
C LYS A 816 -4.93 0.46 -5.02
N THR A 817 -4.69 -0.34 -3.98
CA THR A 817 -5.71 -1.03 -3.20
C THR A 817 -5.82 -0.44 -1.79
N VAL A 818 -7.01 0.02 -1.44
CA VAL A 818 -7.38 0.48 -0.09
C VAL A 818 -7.99 -0.67 0.69
N MET A 819 -7.47 -0.94 1.88
CA MET A 819 -8.07 -1.87 2.83
C MET A 819 -9.07 -1.13 3.73
N VAL A 820 -10.23 -1.72 3.96
CA VAL A 820 -11.29 -1.17 4.83
C VAL A 820 -11.69 -2.22 5.85
N THR A 821 -11.53 -1.94 7.15
CA THR A 821 -11.92 -2.87 8.23
C THR A 821 -13.32 -2.57 8.74
N PHE A 822 -13.98 -3.59 9.29
CA PHE A 822 -15.34 -3.49 9.81
C PHE A 822 -15.44 -4.02 11.23
N LYS A 823 -16.32 -3.40 12.02
CA LYS A 823 -16.79 -3.93 13.31
C LYS A 823 -18.29 -4.14 13.27
N HIS A 824 -18.80 -5.03 14.12
CA HIS A 824 -20.22 -5.06 14.41
C HIS A 824 -20.64 -3.81 15.20
N ASP A 825 -21.86 -3.37 14.90
CA ASP A 825 -22.60 -2.32 15.60
C ASP A 825 -23.94 -2.87 16.12
N ASP A 826 -24.51 -3.84 15.42
CA ASP A 826 -25.68 -4.65 15.81
C ASP A 826 -25.56 -6.07 15.23
N LYS A 827 -26.55 -6.92 15.46
CA LYS A 827 -26.66 -8.26 14.87
C LYS A 827 -27.20 -8.18 13.44
N LEU A 828 -26.68 -9.03 12.56
CA LEU A 828 -27.26 -9.28 11.23
C LEU A 828 -28.23 -10.47 11.31
N GLN A 829 -29.23 -10.51 10.45
CA GLN A 829 -30.16 -11.64 10.36
C GLN A 829 -29.55 -12.79 9.55
N GLU A 830 -29.80 -14.03 9.98
CA GLU A 830 -29.34 -15.21 9.27
C GLU A 830 -30.15 -15.42 7.97
N ASN A 831 -29.48 -15.81 6.88
CA ASN A 831 -30.06 -15.96 5.53
C ASN A 831 -30.50 -14.64 4.83
N GLU A 832 -30.36 -13.47 5.47
CA GLU A 832 -30.31 -12.19 4.75
C GLU A 832 -28.91 -11.95 4.16
N GLU A 833 -28.78 -10.99 3.24
CA GLU A 833 -27.48 -10.54 2.73
C GLU A 833 -27.03 -9.23 3.36
N CYS A 834 -25.74 -9.15 3.71
CA CYS A 834 -25.06 -7.92 4.05
C CYS A 834 -24.51 -7.27 2.78
N GLY A 835 -24.96 -6.04 2.49
CA GLY A 835 -24.49 -5.26 1.36
C GLY A 835 -23.31 -4.37 1.71
N PHE A 836 -22.43 -4.17 0.73
CA PHE A 836 -21.32 -3.23 0.75
C PHE A 836 -21.36 -2.40 -0.54
N GLN A 837 -21.13 -1.10 -0.42
CA GLN A 837 -21.05 -0.17 -1.55
C GLN A 837 -19.85 0.75 -1.38
N CYS A 838 -18.85 0.59 -2.24
CA CYS A 838 -17.87 1.64 -2.48
C CYS A 838 -18.44 2.63 -3.49
N ALA A 839 -18.32 3.93 -3.22
CA ALA A 839 -18.55 4.98 -4.19
C ALA A 839 -17.32 5.88 -4.27
N LEU A 840 -16.85 6.11 -5.50
CA LEU A 840 -15.71 6.96 -5.82
C LEU A 840 -16.19 8.08 -6.76
N LEU A 841 -16.32 9.30 -6.23
CA LEU A 841 -16.48 10.51 -7.05
C LEU A 841 -15.09 10.91 -7.54
N TYR A 842 -14.87 11.08 -8.85
CA TYR A 842 -13.56 11.41 -9.40
C TYR A 842 -13.64 12.20 -10.72
N THR A 843 -12.51 12.79 -11.13
CA THR A 843 -12.30 13.44 -12.42
C THR A 843 -11.43 12.54 -13.30
N THR A 844 -11.89 12.15 -14.49
CA THR A 844 -11.10 11.35 -15.45
C THR A 844 -9.89 12.13 -15.98
N VAL A 845 -8.88 11.47 -16.56
CA VAL A 845 -7.78 12.17 -17.27
C VAL A 845 -8.25 13.12 -18.38
N TYR A 846 -9.39 12.86 -19.03
CA TYR A 846 -10.02 13.75 -20.01
C TYR A 846 -10.82 14.92 -19.40
N GLY A 847 -10.81 15.04 -18.06
CA GLY A 847 -11.52 16.04 -17.27
C GLY A 847 -13.06 15.95 -17.37
N GLN A 848 -13.63 14.75 -17.25
CA GLN A 848 -15.05 14.51 -16.98
C GLN A 848 -15.23 14.12 -15.50
N ARG A 849 -16.25 14.66 -14.82
CA ARG A 849 -16.59 14.26 -13.44
C ARG A 849 -17.52 13.05 -13.47
N ARG A 850 -17.14 11.96 -12.81
CA ARG A 850 -17.86 10.68 -12.77
C ARG A 850 -17.96 10.14 -11.35
N ILE A 851 -18.93 9.27 -11.11
CA ILE A 851 -19.08 8.54 -9.84
C ILE A 851 -19.07 7.04 -10.15
N ARG A 852 -17.96 6.35 -9.87
CA ARG A 852 -17.90 4.88 -9.95
C ARG A 852 -18.51 4.28 -8.70
N VAL A 853 -19.47 3.37 -8.86
CA VAL A 853 -20.15 2.68 -7.76
C VAL A 853 -19.95 1.19 -7.90
N ILE A 854 -19.45 0.57 -6.84
CA ILE A 854 -19.00 -0.82 -6.78
C ILE A 854 -19.76 -1.50 -5.64
N ASN A 855 -20.63 -2.45 -5.97
CA ASN A 855 -21.59 -3.06 -5.04
C ASN A 855 -21.29 -4.56 -4.87
N LEU A 856 -21.26 -5.03 -3.63
CA LEU A 856 -21.08 -6.44 -3.26
C LEU A 856 -22.11 -6.80 -2.20
N SER A 857 -22.89 -7.85 -2.43
CA SER A 857 -23.87 -8.38 -1.46
C SER A 857 -23.53 -9.83 -1.15
N LEU A 858 -23.36 -10.16 0.14
CA LEU A 858 -22.87 -11.45 0.64
C LEU A 858 -23.83 -12.00 1.72
N PRO A 859 -24.14 -13.30 1.74
CA PRO A 859 -25.07 -13.89 2.70
C PRO A 859 -24.51 -13.93 4.13
N CYS A 860 -25.39 -13.78 5.11
CA CYS A 860 -25.07 -13.83 6.53
C CYS A 860 -25.18 -15.24 7.12
N THR A 861 -24.24 -15.63 7.99
CA THR A 861 -24.16 -16.96 8.62
C THR A 861 -24.02 -16.88 10.14
N SER A 862 -24.80 -17.69 10.87
CA SER A 862 -24.59 -17.98 12.30
C SER A 862 -23.59 -19.12 12.54
N LEU A 863 -23.31 -19.92 11.51
CA LEU A 863 -22.44 -21.09 11.60
C LEU A 863 -20.96 -20.70 11.44
N LEU A 864 -20.17 -20.95 12.49
CA LEU A 864 -18.73 -20.71 12.53
C LEU A 864 -17.96 -21.51 11.45
N SER A 865 -18.40 -22.73 11.16
CA SER A 865 -17.79 -23.61 10.15
C SER A 865 -17.89 -23.05 8.73
N ASN A 866 -18.92 -22.24 8.43
CA ASN A 866 -19.04 -21.57 7.15
C ASN A 866 -17.99 -20.47 6.98
N LEU A 867 -17.62 -19.74 8.04
CA LEU A 867 -16.56 -18.72 7.96
C LEU A 867 -15.23 -19.35 7.51
N PHE A 868 -14.89 -20.52 8.07
CA PHE A 868 -13.67 -21.26 7.68
C PHE A 868 -13.76 -21.93 6.30
N ARG A 869 -14.97 -22.24 5.81
CA ARG A 869 -15.19 -22.78 4.45
C ARG A 869 -15.10 -21.69 3.38
N TYR A 870 -15.56 -20.47 3.68
CA TYR A 870 -15.73 -19.39 2.72
C TYR A 870 -14.77 -18.20 2.92
N ALA A 871 -13.72 -18.37 3.73
CA ALA A 871 -12.64 -17.41 3.86
C ALA A 871 -11.83 -17.27 2.55
N ASP A 872 -11.49 -16.04 2.17
CA ASP A 872 -10.61 -15.76 1.04
C ASP A 872 -9.17 -15.66 1.54
N LEU A 873 -8.37 -16.70 1.30
CA LEU A 873 -7.00 -16.84 1.81
C LEU A 873 -6.08 -15.67 1.44
N GLU A 874 -6.11 -15.24 0.18
CA GLU A 874 -5.19 -14.22 -0.32
C GLU A 874 -5.60 -12.84 0.20
N THR A 875 -6.90 -12.58 0.33
CA THR A 875 -7.45 -11.35 0.94
C THR A 875 -7.18 -11.32 2.45
N GLN A 876 -7.30 -12.46 3.15
CA GLN A 876 -6.88 -12.61 4.55
C GLN A 876 -5.38 -12.35 4.72
N PHE A 877 -4.55 -12.93 3.86
CA PHE A 877 -3.11 -12.72 3.91
C PHE A 877 -2.71 -11.28 3.59
N ALA A 878 -3.34 -10.65 2.59
CA ALA A 878 -3.14 -9.23 2.28
C ALA A 878 -3.54 -8.32 3.46
N CYS A 879 -4.54 -8.72 4.26
CA CYS A 879 -4.90 -8.03 5.50
C CYS A 879 -3.77 -8.12 6.53
N PHE A 880 -3.22 -9.32 6.78
CA PHE A 880 -2.11 -9.52 7.72
C PHE A 880 -0.84 -8.76 7.27
N LEU A 881 -0.54 -8.79 5.96
CA LEU A 881 0.58 -8.10 5.35
C LEU A 881 0.50 -6.58 5.59
N LYS A 882 -0.66 -5.95 5.32
CA LYS A 882 -0.89 -4.52 5.59
C LYS A 882 -0.88 -4.20 7.08
N GLN A 883 -1.48 -5.03 7.93
CA GLN A 883 -1.45 -4.85 9.39
C GLN A 883 -0.01 -4.91 9.95
N ALA A 884 0.79 -5.87 9.50
CA ALA A 884 2.19 -5.99 9.90
C ALA A 884 3.01 -4.77 9.48
N ALA A 885 2.87 -4.31 8.23
CA ALA A 885 3.56 -3.11 7.75
C ALA A 885 3.21 -1.85 8.55
N ASN A 886 1.92 -1.64 8.87
CA ASN A 886 1.48 -0.53 9.72
C ASN A 886 2.03 -0.60 11.15
N GLY A 887 2.37 -1.79 11.64
CA GLY A 887 3.01 -2.00 12.95
C GLY A 887 4.48 -1.58 12.99
N ILE A 888 5.24 -1.76 11.91
CA ILE A 888 6.72 -1.62 11.88
C ILE A 888 7.23 -0.26 12.40
N PRO A 889 6.64 0.90 12.04
CA PRO A 889 7.13 2.19 12.55
C PRO A 889 6.88 2.40 14.06
N THR A 890 6.05 1.59 14.71
CA THR A 890 5.57 1.84 16.09
C THR A 890 5.87 0.72 17.09
N SER A 891 6.17 -0.49 16.61
CA SER A 891 6.37 -1.68 17.45
C SER A 891 7.64 -2.45 17.06
N PRO A 892 8.39 -3.04 18.02
CA PRO A 892 9.57 -3.84 17.71
C PRO A 892 9.24 -5.04 16.80
N LEU A 893 10.07 -5.29 15.79
CA LEU A 893 9.87 -6.37 14.82
C LEU A 893 9.57 -7.76 15.45
N PRO A 894 10.22 -8.19 16.57
CA PRO A 894 9.86 -9.45 17.23
C PRO A 894 8.39 -9.53 17.61
N ARG A 895 7.84 -8.46 18.21
CA ARG A 895 6.43 -8.39 18.63
C ARG A 895 5.48 -8.53 17.43
N ILE A 896 5.79 -7.91 16.29
CA ILE A 896 4.94 -7.98 15.09
C ILE A 896 4.95 -9.40 14.50
N ARG A 897 6.11 -10.08 14.50
CA ARG A 897 6.22 -11.49 14.10
C ARG A 897 5.42 -12.39 15.04
N ASP A 898 5.46 -12.11 16.34
CA ASP A 898 4.68 -12.84 17.36
C ASP A 898 3.18 -12.58 17.20
N GLU A 899 2.74 -11.36 16.89
CA GLU A 899 1.33 -10.99 16.66
C GLU A 899 0.77 -11.66 15.40
N ALA A 900 1.52 -11.64 14.29
CA ALA A 900 1.14 -12.35 13.05
C ALA A 900 1.09 -13.87 13.26
N THR A 901 2.09 -14.45 13.94
CA THR A 901 2.15 -15.88 14.25
C THR A 901 1.01 -16.30 15.18
N ASN A 902 0.72 -15.52 16.23
CA ASN A 902 -0.41 -15.80 17.13
C ASN A 902 -1.75 -15.68 16.43
N THR A 903 -1.92 -14.75 15.49
CA THR A 903 -3.17 -14.62 14.71
C THR A 903 -3.43 -15.88 13.89
N CYS A 904 -2.42 -16.38 13.16
CA CYS A 904 -2.49 -17.66 12.45
C CYS A 904 -2.79 -18.85 13.40
N ILE A 905 -2.13 -18.92 14.56
CA ILE A 905 -2.39 -19.95 15.58
C ILE A 905 -3.83 -19.89 16.11
N ASN A 906 -4.35 -18.70 16.42
CA ASN A 906 -5.68 -18.53 17.02
C ASN A 906 -6.80 -18.94 16.05
N ILE A 907 -6.66 -18.61 14.75
CA ILE A 907 -7.59 -19.03 13.69
C ILE A 907 -7.64 -20.55 13.58
N LEU A 908 -6.46 -21.19 13.52
CA LEU A 908 -6.36 -22.65 13.41
C LEU A 908 -6.78 -23.38 14.69
N GLN A 909 -6.50 -22.81 15.87
CA GLN A 909 -7.00 -23.30 17.15
C GLN A 909 -8.54 -23.24 17.20
N SER A 910 -9.15 -22.13 16.74
CA SER A 910 -10.60 -21.98 16.71
C SER A 910 -11.25 -23.03 15.80
N TYR A 911 -10.74 -23.20 14.57
CA TYR A 911 -11.20 -24.27 13.67
C TYR A 911 -11.05 -25.65 14.31
N ARG A 912 -9.89 -25.94 14.91
CA ARG A 912 -9.59 -27.20 15.58
C ARG A 912 -10.50 -27.48 16.78
N LYS A 913 -10.91 -26.45 17.52
CA LYS A 913 -11.76 -26.54 18.72
C LYS A 913 -13.26 -26.62 18.41
N HIS A 914 -13.72 -25.97 17.35
CA HIS A 914 -15.15 -25.75 17.09
C HIS A 914 -15.69 -26.37 15.78
N CYS A 915 -14.83 -26.77 14.84
CA CYS A 915 -15.24 -27.19 13.49
C CYS A 915 -14.64 -28.54 13.05
N ALA A 916 -13.44 -28.89 13.52
CA ALA A 916 -12.84 -30.19 13.21
C ALA A 916 -13.60 -31.34 13.90
N SER A 917 -13.91 -32.39 13.14
CA SER A 917 -14.47 -33.64 13.68
C SER A 917 -13.49 -34.31 14.66
N VAL A 918 -14.02 -35.11 15.60
CA VAL A 918 -13.24 -35.83 16.62
C VAL A 918 -12.15 -36.67 15.94
N THR A 919 -10.91 -36.22 16.07
CA THR A 919 -9.70 -36.73 15.41
C THR A 919 -8.56 -36.65 16.42
N SER A 920 -7.55 -37.52 16.29
CA SER A 920 -6.53 -37.67 17.35
C SER A 920 -5.79 -36.36 17.63
N SER A 921 -5.40 -36.15 18.90
CA SER A 921 -4.78 -34.89 19.34
C SER A 921 -3.50 -34.57 18.57
N GLY A 922 -2.69 -35.59 18.26
CA GLY A 922 -1.43 -35.46 17.49
C GLY A 922 -1.58 -35.14 16.00
N GLN A 923 -2.79 -34.94 15.46
CA GLN A 923 -3.00 -34.51 14.08
C GLN A 923 -3.19 -32.98 13.98
N LEU A 924 -2.43 -32.33 13.10
CA LEU A 924 -2.68 -30.95 12.69
C LEU A 924 -3.75 -30.94 11.59
N ILE A 925 -4.97 -30.57 11.95
CA ILE A 925 -6.09 -30.43 11.00
C ILE A 925 -6.24 -28.95 10.63
N LEU A 926 -6.16 -28.65 9.33
CA LEU A 926 -6.32 -27.31 8.77
C LEU A 926 -7.68 -27.20 8.04
N PRO A 927 -8.33 -26.02 7.97
CA PRO A 927 -9.45 -25.81 7.08
C PRO A 927 -8.94 -25.66 5.65
N GLU A 928 -9.60 -26.30 4.69
CA GLU A 928 -9.16 -26.38 3.29
C GLU A 928 -8.87 -25.01 2.67
N ALA A 929 -9.76 -24.03 2.90
CA ALA A 929 -9.60 -22.68 2.39
C ALA A 929 -8.36 -21.94 2.94
N LEU A 930 -7.85 -22.30 4.14
CA LEU A 930 -6.69 -21.64 4.76
C LEU A 930 -5.48 -22.58 4.92
N LYS A 931 -5.42 -23.69 4.18
CA LYS A 931 -4.36 -24.71 4.31
C LYS A 931 -2.94 -24.19 4.08
N LEU A 932 -2.78 -23.10 3.31
CA LEU A 932 -1.49 -22.42 3.07
C LEU A 932 -1.24 -21.21 4.00
N LEU A 933 -2.19 -20.85 4.88
CA LEU A 933 -2.01 -19.71 5.79
C LEU A 933 -0.76 -19.83 6.69
N PRO A 934 -0.34 -21.01 7.19
CA PRO A 934 0.94 -21.16 7.88
C PRO A 934 2.15 -20.83 7.00
N LEU A 935 2.12 -21.21 5.71
CA LEU A 935 3.23 -20.98 4.79
C LEU A 935 3.39 -19.48 4.48
N TYR A 936 2.29 -18.79 4.18
CA TYR A 936 2.31 -17.35 3.93
C TYR A 936 2.62 -16.54 5.21
N THR A 937 2.19 -17.01 6.39
CA THR A 937 2.59 -16.41 7.68
C THR A 937 4.11 -16.53 7.90
N LEU A 938 4.70 -17.69 7.61
CA LEU A 938 6.16 -17.88 7.69
C LEU A 938 6.92 -17.01 6.68
N ALA A 939 6.39 -16.87 5.46
CA ALA A 939 6.91 -15.98 4.42
C ALA A 939 6.94 -14.52 4.89
N LEU A 940 5.83 -14.02 5.46
CA LEU A 940 5.74 -12.68 6.06
C LEU A 940 6.77 -12.50 7.19
N VAL A 941 6.90 -13.49 8.09
CA VAL A 941 7.85 -13.46 9.22
C VAL A 941 9.33 -13.45 8.77
N LYS A 942 9.66 -13.98 7.59
CA LYS A 942 11.00 -13.95 6.97
C LYS A 942 11.22 -12.78 5.99
N SER A 943 10.17 -12.05 5.64
CA SER A 943 10.20 -10.97 4.65
C SER A 943 11.11 -9.79 5.05
N LEU A 944 11.50 -9.00 4.06
CA LEU A 944 12.32 -7.78 4.21
C LEU A 944 11.76 -6.79 5.26
N GLY A 945 10.43 -6.75 5.44
CA GLY A 945 9.79 -5.91 6.47
C GLY A 945 10.12 -6.34 7.90
N LEU A 946 10.03 -7.65 8.19
CA LEU A 946 10.08 -8.19 9.56
C LEU A 946 11.40 -8.86 9.94
N ARG A 947 12.28 -9.13 8.97
CA ARG A 947 13.64 -9.61 9.25
C ARG A 947 14.51 -8.51 9.86
N THR A 948 15.49 -8.92 10.67
CA THR A 948 16.40 -8.01 11.38
C THR A 948 17.52 -7.48 10.47
N ASP A 949 17.96 -8.31 9.53
CA ASP A 949 18.96 -8.04 8.50
C ASP A 949 18.32 -7.37 7.27
N GLY A 950 18.28 -6.04 7.27
CA GLY A 950 17.78 -5.24 6.15
C GLY A 950 17.94 -3.75 6.38
N ARG A 951 18.29 -2.97 5.34
CA ARG A 951 18.58 -1.53 5.46
C ARG A 951 17.33 -0.74 5.84
N LEU A 952 17.52 0.46 6.40
CA LEU A 952 16.41 1.35 6.76
C LEU A 952 15.56 1.72 5.54
N ASP A 953 16.20 2.13 4.45
CA ASP A 953 15.53 2.52 3.20
C ASP A 953 14.82 1.34 2.52
N GLU A 954 15.44 0.16 2.50
CA GLU A 954 14.83 -1.07 1.95
C GLU A 954 13.56 -1.47 2.70
N ARG A 955 13.60 -1.43 4.05
CA ARG A 955 12.43 -1.71 4.90
C ARG A 955 11.36 -0.63 4.74
N SER A 956 11.75 0.63 4.59
CA SER A 956 10.84 1.76 4.39
C SER A 956 10.17 1.73 3.01
N TYR A 957 10.90 1.35 1.96
CA TYR A 957 10.35 1.09 0.64
C TYR A 957 9.35 -0.07 0.67
N TRP A 958 9.68 -1.18 1.35
CA TRP A 958 8.79 -2.32 1.52
C TRP A 958 7.47 -1.93 2.23
N MET A 959 7.52 -1.12 3.29
CA MET A 959 6.32 -0.57 3.93
C MET A 959 5.49 0.29 2.96
N SER A 960 6.16 1.18 2.21
CA SER A 960 5.50 2.09 1.27
C SER A 960 4.83 1.34 0.09
N LEU A 961 5.40 0.21 -0.33
CA LEU A 961 4.79 -0.70 -1.30
C LEU A 961 3.56 -1.39 -0.70
N VAL A 962 3.70 -2.03 0.46
CA VAL A 962 2.62 -2.79 1.13
C VAL A 962 1.40 -1.92 1.43
N SER A 963 1.57 -0.65 1.79
CA SER A 963 0.47 0.29 2.01
C SER A 963 -0.57 0.24 0.88
N SER A 964 -0.13 0.28 -0.38
CA SER A 964 -1.01 0.31 -1.56
C SER A 964 -1.18 -1.05 -2.29
N ILE A 965 -0.41 -2.09 -1.91
CA ILE A 965 -0.37 -3.38 -2.65
C ILE A 965 -1.75 -4.06 -2.82
N SER A 966 -1.95 -4.67 -3.99
CA SER A 966 -3.12 -5.47 -4.33
C SER A 966 -3.04 -6.91 -3.83
N VAL A 967 -4.18 -7.59 -3.77
CA VAL A 967 -4.28 -9.00 -3.32
C VAL A 967 -3.41 -9.92 -4.18
N VAL A 968 -3.41 -9.69 -5.51
CA VAL A 968 -2.65 -10.47 -6.51
C VAL A 968 -1.13 -10.39 -6.29
N LEU A 969 -0.63 -9.28 -5.75
CA LEU A 969 0.80 -9.04 -5.51
C LEU A 969 1.23 -9.27 -4.06
N ALA A 970 0.28 -9.35 -3.12
CA ALA A 970 0.56 -9.55 -1.70
C ALA A 970 1.35 -10.83 -1.41
N VAL A 971 0.97 -11.97 -2.00
CA VAL A 971 1.68 -13.25 -1.83
C VAL A 971 3.05 -13.23 -2.53
N PRO A 972 3.19 -12.89 -3.84
CA PRO A 972 4.49 -12.81 -4.52
C PRO A 972 5.58 -12.00 -3.80
N LEU A 973 5.22 -10.88 -3.14
CA LEU A 973 6.17 -10.01 -2.45
C LEU A 973 6.93 -10.72 -1.31
N VAL A 974 6.34 -11.77 -0.70
CA VAL A 974 6.96 -12.53 0.40
C VAL A 974 7.23 -14.00 0.05
N PHE A 975 6.46 -14.56 -0.89
CA PHE A 975 6.57 -15.94 -1.37
C PHE A 975 6.74 -15.91 -2.90
N PRO A 976 7.97 -15.65 -3.40
CA PRO A 976 8.27 -15.52 -4.83
C PRO A 976 8.11 -16.84 -5.59
N ARG A 977 8.06 -16.78 -6.94
CA ARG A 977 8.18 -17.97 -7.81
C ARG A 977 9.65 -18.24 -8.11
N LEU A 978 10.14 -19.44 -7.80
CA LEU A 978 11.46 -19.94 -8.22
C LEU A 978 11.30 -20.81 -9.47
N ILE A 979 11.92 -20.40 -10.58
CA ILE A 979 11.75 -20.98 -11.92
C ILE A 979 13.13 -21.44 -12.42
N PRO A 980 13.30 -22.72 -12.80
CA PRO A 980 14.54 -23.17 -13.45
C PRO A 980 14.55 -22.63 -14.89
N ILE A 981 15.69 -22.08 -15.33
CA ILE A 981 15.84 -21.48 -16.66
C ILE A 981 16.99 -22.06 -17.48
N HIS A 982 17.63 -23.12 -16.99
CA HIS A 982 18.76 -23.80 -17.63
C HIS A 982 18.33 -24.99 -18.51
N ASP A 983 17.11 -25.48 -18.32
CA ASP A 983 16.57 -26.72 -18.88
C ASP A 983 15.40 -26.50 -19.86
N LEU A 984 15.02 -25.25 -20.17
CA LEU A 984 13.82 -24.88 -20.93
C LEU A 984 13.73 -25.51 -22.35
N THR A 985 14.86 -25.86 -22.95
CA THR A 985 14.92 -26.55 -24.25
C THR A 985 14.50 -28.02 -24.16
N SER A 986 14.67 -28.66 -22.99
CA SER A 986 14.33 -30.07 -22.76
C SER A 986 12.84 -30.33 -22.50
N ARG A 987 12.07 -29.28 -22.16
CA ARG A 987 10.66 -29.36 -21.72
C ARG A 987 9.68 -29.32 -22.90
N ALA A 988 9.80 -30.28 -23.81
CA ALA A 988 9.07 -30.26 -25.09
C ALA A 988 7.54 -30.48 -24.98
N ASP A 989 7.05 -31.00 -23.85
CA ASP A 989 5.66 -31.42 -23.63
C ASP A 989 4.88 -30.53 -22.61
N ASP A 990 5.39 -29.35 -22.25
CA ASP A 990 4.70 -28.41 -21.34
C ASP A 990 4.03 -27.28 -22.14
N ASP A 991 2.68 -27.26 -22.18
CA ASP A 991 1.89 -26.20 -22.85
C ASP A 991 2.09 -24.80 -22.20
N SER A 992 2.68 -24.72 -21.00
CA SER A 992 2.92 -23.47 -20.28
C SER A 992 4.25 -22.81 -20.66
N LEU A 993 4.18 -21.55 -21.14
CA LEU A 993 5.36 -20.70 -21.35
C LEU A 993 6.20 -20.47 -20.08
N ILE A 994 5.60 -20.56 -18.88
CA ILE A 994 6.33 -20.50 -17.60
C ILE A 994 6.37 -21.91 -17.00
N PRO A 995 7.56 -22.49 -16.74
CA PRO A 995 7.68 -23.75 -16.03
C PRO A 995 7.01 -23.72 -14.65
N SER A 996 6.42 -24.85 -14.24
CA SER A 996 5.91 -25.04 -12.88
C SER A 996 6.96 -24.64 -11.83
N PRO A 997 6.69 -23.66 -10.94
CA PRO A 997 7.68 -23.18 -9.97
C PRO A 997 8.11 -24.24 -8.96
N LEU A 998 9.39 -24.21 -8.61
CA LEU A 998 10.01 -25.06 -7.59
C LEU A 998 9.69 -24.55 -6.17
N MET A 999 9.82 -25.44 -5.19
CA MET A 999 9.67 -25.08 -3.77
C MET A 999 10.79 -24.13 -3.33
N LEU A 1000 10.48 -23.22 -2.41
CA LEU A 1000 11.44 -22.23 -1.89
C LEU A 1000 12.34 -22.85 -0.80
N ASN A 1001 13.12 -23.86 -1.18
CA ASN A 1001 14.09 -24.52 -0.32
C ASN A 1001 15.43 -24.73 -1.05
N SER A 1002 16.48 -24.99 -0.29
CA SER A 1002 17.85 -25.20 -0.81
C SER A 1002 18.02 -26.52 -1.57
N GLU A 1003 17.18 -27.52 -1.32
CA GLU A 1003 17.20 -28.82 -2.00
C GLU A 1003 16.85 -28.72 -3.50
N ASN A 1004 16.09 -27.69 -3.89
CA ASN A 1004 15.71 -27.41 -5.29
C ASN A 1004 16.72 -26.52 -6.03
N VAL A 1005 17.82 -26.08 -5.40
CA VAL A 1005 18.81 -25.18 -6.00
C VAL A 1005 20.15 -25.91 -6.19
N GLN A 1006 20.27 -26.62 -7.31
CA GLN A 1006 21.48 -27.37 -7.68
C GLN A 1006 22.66 -26.47 -8.08
N GLU A 1007 23.89 -26.98 -7.95
CA GLU A 1007 25.11 -26.22 -8.23
C GLU A 1007 25.42 -26.07 -9.73
N ASP A 1008 24.81 -26.88 -10.60
CA ASP A 1008 24.93 -26.86 -12.06
C ASP A 1008 23.77 -26.14 -12.78
N GLY A 1009 22.76 -25.68 -12.02
CA GLY A 1009 21.58 -25.00 -12.55
C GLY A 1009 21.65 -23.47 -12.57
N VAL A 1010 20.80 -22.88 -13.41
CA VAL A 1010 20.48 -21.43 -13.43
C VAL A 1010 18.99 -21.24 -13.14
N TYR A 1011 18.67 -20.29 -12.27
CA TYR A 1011 17.31 -20.11 -11.74
C TYR A 1011 16.90 -18.63 -11.72
N LEU A 1012 15.65 -18.34 -12.08
CA LEU A 1012 15.01 -17.04 -11.92
C LEU A 1012 14.06 -17.08 -10.72
N LEU A 1013 14.21 -16.15 -9.78
CA LEU A 1013 13.31 -15.97 -8.65
C LEU A 1013 12.64 -14.60 -8.77
N GLU A 1014 11.32 -14.54 -8.96
CA GLU A 1014 10.56 -13.29 -9.11
C GLU A 1014 9.54 -13.06 -7.99
N ASN A 1015 9.50 -11.83 -7.47
CA ASN A 1015 8.66 -11.43 -6.33
C ASN A 1015 7.55 -10.43 -6.69
N GLY A 1016 7.23 -10.27 -7.98
CA GLY A 1016 6.27 -9.28 -8.50
C GLY A 1016 6.84 -7.89 -8.81
N GLU A 1017 8.00 -7.51 -8.26
CA GLU A 1017 8.67 -6.22 -8.53
C GLU A 1017 10.04 -6.41 -9.21
N ASP A 1018 10.85 -7.32 -8.67
CA ASP A 1018 12.22 -7.65 -9.09
C ASP A 1018 12.36 -9.15 -9.41
N GLY A 1019 13.31 -9.47 -10.29
CA GLY A 1019 13.77 -10.83 -10.60
C GLY A 1019 15.24 -11.02 -10.24
N LEU A 1020 15.55 -12.06 -9.48
CA LEU A 1020 16.91 -12.47 -9.13
C LEU A 1020 17.31 -13.68 -9.98
N ILE A 1021 18.39 -13.57 -10.75
CA ILE A 1021 18.93 -14.69 -11.54
C ILE A 1021 20.13 -15.28 -10.78
N TYR A 1022 19.93 -16.45 -10.18
CA TYR A 1022 20.97 -17.20 -9.49
C TYR A 1022 21.69 -18.15 -10.46
N VAL A 1023 23.02 -18.07 -10.45
CA VAL A 1023 23.88 -18.93 -11.26
C VAL A 1023 24.70 -19.83 -10.32
N GLY A 1024 24.60 -21.14 -10.51
CA GLY A 1024 25.39 -22.13 -9.77
C GLY A 1024 26.89 -22.13 -10.13
N ASN A 1025 27.71 -22.73 -9.27
CA ASN A 1025 29.17 -22.74 -9.41
C ASN A 1025 29.69 -23.78 -10.44
N MET A 1026 28.86 -24.75 -10.80
CA MET A 1026 29.18 -25.89 -11.68
C MET A 1026 28.37 -25.85 -12.99
N VAL A 1027 27.73 -24.72 -13.30
CA VAL A 1027 26.90 -24.55 -14.52
C VAL A 1027 27.74 -24.81 -15.77
N ASN A 1028 27.18 -25.59 -16.69
CA ASN A 1028 27.81 -25.93 -17.97
C ASN A 1028 28.18 -24.64 -18.74
N PRO A 1029 29.44 -24.45 -19.18
CA PRO A 1029 29.85 -23.30 -19.99
C PRO A 1029 28.97 -23.03 -21.22
N ALA A 1030 28.44 -24.07 -21.86
CA ALA A 1030 27.52 -23.92 -23.00
C ALA A 1030 26.18 -23.25 -22.60
N THR A 1031 25.69 -23.50 -21.38
CA THR A 1031 24.50 -22.84 -20.82
C THR A 1031 24.79 -21.38 -20.48
N LEU A 1032 25.99 -21.06 -20.00
CA LEU A 1032 26.42 -19.68 -19.76
C LEU A 1032 26.56 -18.89 -21.07
N GLU A 1033 27.14 -19.52 -22.10
CA GLU A 1033 27.28 -18.92 -23.43
C GLU A 1033 25.91 -18.70 -24.09
N GLN A 1034 24.99 -19.66 -23.97
CA GLN A 1034 23.63 -19.55 -24.50
C GLN A 1034 22.78 -18.47 -23.81
N ILE A 1035 22.82 -18.36 -22.47
CA ILE A 1035 21.96 -17.42 -21.72
C ILE A 1035 22.59 -16.02 -21.63
N PHE A 1036 23.91 -15.93 -21.43
CA PHE A 1036 24.61 -14.69 -21.07
C PHE A 1036 25.72 -14.27 -22.06
N GLY A 1037 25.99 -15.04 -23.11
CA GLY A 1037 27.05 -14.74 -24.08
C GLY A 1037 28.49 -14.90 -23.54
N VAL A 1038 28.68 -15.56 -22.38
CA VAL A 1038 30.00 -15.70 -21.74
C VAL A 1038 30.34 -17.15 -21.41
N SER A 1039 31.60 -17.53 -21.64
CA SER A 1039 32.09 -18.90 -21.46
C SER A 1039 32.55 -19.26 -20.04
N SER A 1040 32.45 -18.34 -19.06
CA SER A 1040 32.81 -18.62 -17.66
C SER A 1040 32.11 -17.70 -16.66
N LEU A 1041 31.95 -18.19 -15.42
CA LEU A 1041 31.32 -17.44 -14.32
C LEU A 1041 32.08 -16.16 -13.93
N ALA A 1042 33.40 -16.12 -14.17
CA ALA A 1042 34.25 -14.96 -13.92
C ALA A 1042 34.03 -13.82 -14.94
N ALA A 1043 33.52 -14.14 -16.13
CA ALA A 1043 33.18 -13.17 -17.16
C ALA A 1043 31.74 -12.63 -17.06
N LEU A 1044 30.91 -13.16 -16.14
CA LEU A 1044 29.56 -12.64 -15.91
C LEU A 1044 29.59 -11.19 -15.40
N PRO A 1045 28.78 -10.28 -15.98
CA PRO A 1045 28.79 -8.87 -15.62
C PRO A 1045 28.18 -8.63 -14.22
N VAL A 1046 28.67 -7.61 -13.53
CA VAL A 1046 28.15 -7.19 -12.20
C VAL A 1046 26.72 -6.63 -12.30
N GLN A 1047 26.34 -6.10 -13.45
CA GLN A 1047 25.03 -5.54 -13.74
C GLN A 1047 24.47 -6.26 -14.98
N LEU A 1048 23.25 -6.80 -14.87
CA LEU A 1048 22.66 -7.62 -15.92
C LEU A 1048 21.65 -6.82 -16.74
N VAL A 1049 21.97 -6.60 -18.01
CA VAL A 1049 20.97 -6.40 -19.06
C VAL A 1049 20.77 -7.77 -19.71
N LEU A 1050 19.52 -8.27 -19.75
CA LEU A 1050 19.22 -9.53 -20.43
C LEU A 1050 19.13 -9.27 -21.93
N GLU A 1051 20.11 -9.74 -22.67
CA GLU A 1051 20.12 -9.74 -24.13
C GLU A 1051 19.41 -11.00 -24.68
N GLN A 1052 19.16 -11.00 -25.99
CA GLN A 1052 18.62 -12.15 -26.72
C GLN A 1052 19.62 -12.57 -27.80
N PHE A 1053 20.26 -13.71 -27.57
CA PHE A 1053 21.20 -14.32 -28.52
C PHE A 1053 20.45 -15.24 -29.49
N ASP A 1054 21.05 -15.53 -30.66
CA ASP A 1054 20.44 -16.41 -31.66
C ASP A 1054 20.63 -17.90 -31.30
N ASN A 1055 19.97 -18.32 -30.23
CA ASN A 1055 19.81 -19.71 -29.83
C ASN A 1055 18.45 -19.94 -29.15
N GLU A 1056 17.99 -21.19 -29.09
CA GLU A 1056 16.67 -21.53 -28.56
C GLU A 1056 16.55 -21.22 -27.06
N LEU A 1057 17.58 -21.48 -26.27
CA LEU A 1057 17.53 -21.29 -24.81
C LEU A 1057 17.41 -19.81 -24.45
N SER A 1058 18.23 -18.93 -25.06
CA SER A 1058 18.14 -17.47 -24.87
C SER A 1058 16.75 -16.93 -25.23
N ARG A 1059 16.17 -17.45 -26.32
CA ARG A 1059 14.81 -17.09 -26.76
C ARG A 1059 13.77 -17.49 -25.72
N LYS A 1060 13.78 -18.75 -25.26
CA LYS A 1060 12.87 -19.25 -24.22
C LYS A 1060 13.04 -18.51 -22.87
N VAL A 1061 14.26 -18.14 -22.47
CA VAL A 1061 14.50 -17.31 -21.28
C VAL A 1061 13.87 -15.93 -21.43
N ASN A 1062 14.03 -15.29 -22.60
CA ASN A 1062 13.39 -14.00 -22.88
C ASN A 1062 11.85 -14.11 -22.95
N GLU A 1063 11.31 -15.18 -23.51
CA GLU A 1063 9.86 -15.48 -23.53
C GLU A 1063 9.29 -15.64 -22.12
N VAL A 1064 9.93 -16.44 -21.24
CA VAL A 1064 9.58 -16.58 -19.81
C VAL A 1064 9.57 -15.22 -19.11
N VAL A 1065 10.63 -14.42 -19.26
CA VAL A 1065 10.76 -13.10 -18.60
C VAL A 1065 9.70 -12.12 -19.11
N ASN A 1066 9.41 -12.12 -20.41
CA ASN A 1066 8.42 -11.24 -21.00
C ASN A 1066 6.98 -11.67 -20.68
N GLU A 1067 6.72 -12.97 -20.51
CA GLU A 1067 5.43 -13.48 -20.01
C GLU A 1067 5.22 -13.12 -18.52
N ILE A 1068 6.26 -13.19 -17.67
CA ILE A 1068 6.19 -12.68 -16.29
C ILE A 1068 5.89 -11.17 -16.30
N ARG A 1069 6.54 -10.38 -17.16
CA ARG A 1069 6.24 -8.94 -17.33
C ARG A 1069 4.81 -8.70 -17.81
N ARG A 1070 4.28 -9.52 -18.73
CA ARG A 1070 2.88 -9.50 -19.21
C ARG A 1070 1.88 -9.76 -18.08
N GLN A 1071 2.19 -10.72 -17.20
CA GLN A 1071 1.37 -11.07 -16.03
C GLN A 1071 1.40 -9.97 -14.95
N ARG A 1072 2.58 -9.43 -14.63
CA ARG A 1072 2.75 -8.40 -13.59
C ARG A 1072 2.37 -6.99 -14.03
N CYS A 1073 2.25 -6.74 -15.34
CA CYS A 1073 2.09 -5.39 -15.92
C CYS A 1073 3.19 -4.40 -15.42
N SER A 1074 4.40 -4.92 -15.21
CA SER A 1074 5.53 -4.22 -14.59
C SER A 1074 6.83 -4.64 -15.25
N TYR A 1075 7.78 -3.72 -15.39
CA TYR A 1075 9.11 -4.08 -15.88
C TYR A 1075 9.93 -4.71 -14.76
N LEU A 1076 10.09 -6.03 -14.86
CA LEU A 1076 10.92 -6.84 -13.98
C LEU A 1076 12.40 -6.43 -14.10
N ARG A 1077 12.95 -5.81 -13.05
CA ARG A 1077 14.39 -5.54 -12.90
C ARG A 1077 15.12 -6.87 -12.72
N LEU A 1078 16.21 -7.11 -13.45
CA LEU A 1078 16.99 -8.35 -13.30
C LEU A 1078 18.28 -8.07 -12.55
N ARG A 1079 18.56 -8.86 -11.51
CA ARG A 1079 19.80 -8.78 -10.71
C ARG A 1079 20.49 -10.14 -10.66
N LEU A 1080 21.80 -10.16 -10.90
CA LEU A 1080 22.59 -11.40 -10.87
C LEU A 1080 22.97 -11.77 -9.43
N CYS A 1081 22.85 -13.05 -9.09
CA CYS A 1081 23.16 -13.61 -7.78
C CYS A 1081 24.16 -14.77 -7.91
N ARG A 1082 25.28 -14.72 -7.18
CA ARG A 1082 26.33 -15.77 -7.19
C ARG A 1082 26.67 -16.24 -5.79
N ARG A 1083 27.02 -17.52 -5.62
CA ARG A 1083 27.36 -18.10 -4.32
C ARG A 1083 28.65 -17.50 -3.76
N GLY A 1084 28.65 -17.12 -2.48
CA GLY A 1084 29.80 -16.49 -1.83
C GLY A 1084 29.88 -14.96 -2.04
N GLU A 1085 28.97 -14.39 -2.83
CA GLU A 1085 28.72 -12.95 -2.88
C GLU A 1085 27.47 -12.60 -2.04
N PRO A 1086 27.37 -11.37 -1.48
CA PRO A 1086 26.17 -10.92 -0.78
C PRO A 1086 24.88 -11.01 -1.62
N SER A 1087 25.00 -10.99 -2.95
CA SER A 1087 23.89 -11.21 -3.89
C SER A 1087 23.32 -12.64 -3.80
N GLY A 1088 24.18 -13.66 -3.61
CA GLY A 1088 23.76 -15.05 -3.40
C GLY A 1088 23.17 -15.30 -2.02
N ASP A 1089 23.66 -14.62 -0.98
CA ASP A 1089 23.08 -14.69 0.35
C ASP A 1089 21.70 -14.00 0.39
N PHE A 1090 21.55 -12.87 -0.30
CA PHE A 1090 20.26 -12.21 -0.52
C PHE A 1090 19.27 -13.11 -1.28
N PHE A 1091 19.70 -13.83 -2.32
CA PHE A 1091 18.87 -14.83 -3.01
C PHE A 1091 18.46 -15.97 -2.05
N ARG A 1092 19.40 -16.54 -1.30
CA ARG A 1092 19.14 -17.60 -0.31
C ARG A 1092 18.18 -17.14 0.78
N SER A 1093 18.13 -15.84 1.07
CA SER A 1093 17.19 -15.23 2.02
C SER A 1093 15.71 -15.36 1.63
N PHE A 1094 15.41 -15.67 0.36
CA PHE A 1094 14.06 -15.96 -0.15
C PHE A 1094 13.73 -17.45 -0.22
N LEU A 1095 14.61 -18.35 0.25
CA LEU A 1095 14.30 -19.77 0.40
C LEU A 1095 13.47 -19.97 1.69
N ILE A 1096 12.20 -19.54 1.63
CA ILE A 1096 11.29 -19.37 2.76
C ILE A 1096 11.09 -20.66 3.60
N GLU A 1097 11.25 -21.85 3.01
CA GLU A 1097 11.08 -23.11 3.74
C GLU A 1097 12.32 -23.52 4.54
N ASP A 1098 13.52 -23.07 4.14
CA ASP A 1098 14.78 -23.36 4.83
C ASP A 1098 14.82 -22.73 6.23
N LYS A 1099 15.70 -23.25 7.10
CA LYS A 1099 15.92 -22.70 8.44
C LYS A 1099 16.76 -21.42 8.38
N ALA A 1100 16.36 -20.38 9.12
CA ALA A 1100 17.06 -19.11 9.18
C ALA A 1100 17.50 -18.75 10.62
N PRO A 1101 18.47 -17.83 10.81
CA PRO A 1101 18.87 -17.41 12.15
C PRO A 1101 17.68 -16.86 12.97
N GLY A 1102 17.34 -17.55 14.05
CA GLY A 1102 16.21 -17.18 14.91
C GLY A 1102 14.81 -17.41 14.33
N VAL A 1103 14.67 -18.08 13.17
CA VAL A 1103 13.36 -18.38 12.55
C VAL A 1103 13.31 -19.83 12.03
N PHE A 1104 12.21 -20.52 12.35
CA PHE A 1104 11.96 -21.91 12.00
C PHE A 1104 12.03 -22.21 10.48
N SER A 1105 12.41 -23.45 10.12
CA SER A 1105 12.05 -24.02 8.81
C SER A 1105 10.52 -24.22 8.71
N TYR A 1106 9.99 -24.51 7.51
CA TYR A 1106 8.52 -24.69 7.39
C TYR A 1106 7.99 -25.89 8.20
N VAL A 1107 8.73 -27.01 8.23
CA VAL A 1107 8.37 -28.18 9.05
C VAL A 1107 8.45 -27.85 10.54
N GLU A 1108 9.50 -27.14 10.98
CA GLU A 1108 9.62 -26.67 12.37
C GLU A 1108 8.49 -25.71 12.76
N PHE A 1109 8.07 -24.84 11.84
CA PHE A 1109 6.97 -23.89 12.05
C PHE A 1109 5.61 -24.60 12.19
N LEU A 1110 5.33 -25.61 11.36
CA LEU A 1110 4.11 -26.41 11.50
C LEU A 1110 4.08 -27.19 12.83
N VAL A 1111 5.22 -27.73 13.28
CA VAL A 1111 5.34 -28.36 14.62
C VAL A 1111 5.13 -27.33 15.74
N HIS A 1112 5.68 -26.11 15.61
CA HIS A 1112 5.44 -25.02 16.56
C HIS A 1112 3.96 -24.65 16.64
N VAL A 1113 3.32 -24.38 15.50
CA VAL A 1113 1.89 -24.05 15.40
C VAL A 1113 1.03 -25.17 16.00
N HIS A 1114 1.30 -26.43 15.66
CA HIS A 1114 0.58 -27.57 16.24
C HIS A 1114 0.73 -27.63 17.77
N ARG A 1115 1.95 -27.49 18.30
CA ARG A 1115 2.21 -27.48 19.75
C ARG A 1115 1.48 -26.34 20.46
N GLN A 1116 1.45 -25.15 19.87
CA GLN A 1116 0.73 -23.99 20.43
C GLN A 1116 -0.79 -24.20 20.40
N ILE A 1117 -1.33 -24.85 19.36
CA ILE A 1117 -2.75 -25.24 19.31
C ILE A 1117 -3.07 -26.22 20.45
N GLN A 1118 -2.29 -27.29 20.65
CA GLN A 1118 -2.51 -28.23 21.75
C GLN A 1118 -2.47 -27.53 23.12
N SER A 1119 -1.48 -26.65 23.33
CA SER A 1119 -1.31 -25.90 24.59
C SER A 1119 -2.39 -24.83 24.84
N LYS A 1120 -3.29 -24.58 23.88
CA LYS A 1120 -4.50 -23.75 24.02
C LYS A 1120 -5.80 -24.59 23.92
N MET A 1121 -5.69 -25.92 23.94
CA MET A 1121 -6.82 -26.87 24.02
C MET A 1121 -6.87 -27.61 25.36
N THR A 1122 -5.72 -27.74 26.03
CA THR A 1122 -5.60 -28.05 27.46
C THR A 1122 -5.95 -26.86 28.33
#